data_AF-A0A2V9GS94-F1
#
_entry.id   AF-A0A2V9GS94-F1
#
_cell.length_a   1.000
_cell.length_b   1.000
_cell.length_c   1.000
_cell.angle_alpha   90.00
_cell.angle_beta   90.00
_cell.angle_gamma   90.00
#
_symmetry.space_group_name_H-M   'P 1'
#
loop_
_entity.id
_entity.type
_entity.pdbx_description
1 polymer ?
#
loop_
_entity_poly.entity_id
_entity_poly.type
_entity_poly.pdbx_seq_one_letter_code
_entity_poly.pdbx_strand_id
1 'polypeptide(L)'
;MMVFLATMIIAGPAPAQDTKFDSDTISGLGARNIGSASMSGRVAAIAAVKEDGRLTVYIGAASGGVWKSSNGGTTFKPVFDKEAAQSIGAITIDPQAPKTIWAGTGEAWTRNSASIGTGIYKSTDGGDSWTNMGLQNSERIAKIIVDPKNSSTVYACVPGKLWSDSEDRGVYKTTDGGKGWSKILKGANLSTGCSMISMNPQDPNVIFAGMWDFRRKGWTFRSGGENPTAPSGSGFFQTTDGGSTWNELDEKSAKGLPAKPWGRVAVTIAPAKPNVVYAMIESTRSALFRSEDGGKTWEERDRSNWMVWRPFYFANLIVDPKNENKVYKPDLTLIVSEDGGRSFSVIGNGAHGDFHDVWVNPDNSDHVIAGDDGGVWYSYDGGNTWWKGNNLPISQFYHVSADNADPYHVFGGLQDNSVWIGDSQYPGGITNGRWENIFGGDGFWVFPDPADANYVYAESQGGEIGRVNRFTLEARLIKPQPNYGEGKLRFNWNTPIHMSPNEKGTIYIGAQFLFRSRDHGQSWDRISPDLTTNDPQKQKQEESGGVTVDNSYAEMHTTIYSISESPRDGQTIWVGTDDGNLQLTRDGAKSWTNVVGNIPNLPKASWVSWVEASLYDAGTAYATFDRHTFGDMGPHVFKTTDYGKTWTPIVVADSGVRGYAHVIKEDSLVPNLLFLGTEFGLWISLDSGKHWAQYKGHEFPNVAVRDIVVHPRESDLVVATHGRGIWVVDDITTLRKLTPEVMAQEAVFLRAKPAQQRLPANGGWAEGSAVFTGPNPPDAALITYYQSKRHIFGKMKLEIFDSQGQLVDTLPPNSRRGISRVEWPMRLKAPHVPPAATAAFEANQGPRVLPGTYTVKMTRGKETYTTQLVLELDPRAKFSMEDRRLEFDAAMRAYRLLGEMSFQVDRINGVHDALMERGTKLKGDPAFGKRLQELAGKVEAMRKKIVATTEGGAITGEERIREKTTQLYGVILNYEGRPTDYQIARIDSLKKELEKVAGEFDAVVTKELPAVNKTLSQKKLEAIQPMDRKAWDVANSDSEEGARTGGAALHERD
;
A
#
# COMPACT_ATOMS: atom_id res chain seq x y z
N MET A 1 -6.58 -30.39 -79.27
CA MET A 1 -5.70 -29.40 -78.62
C MET A 1 -6.60 -28.39 -77.92
N MET A 2 -6.91 -28.61 -76.65
CA MET A 2 -7.71 -27.71 -75.80
C MET A 2 -6.92 -27.53 -74.51
N VAL A 3 -6.51 -26.29 -74.24
CA VAL A 3 -5.68 -25.91 -73.09
C VAL A 3 -6.59 -25.33 -72.02
N PHE A 4 -6.57 -25.94 -70.84
CA PHE A 4 -7.16 -25.43 -69.59
C PHE A 4 -6.20 -24.41 -68.96
N LEU A 5 -6.67 -23.22 -68.63
CA LEU A 5 -5.95 -22.26 -67.79
C LEU A 5 -6.47 -22.37 -66.35
N ALA A 6 -5.57 -22.70 -65.42
CA ALA A 6 -5.82 -22.69 -63.98
C ALA A 6 -5.36 -21.36 -63.38
N THR A 7 -6.27 -20.66 -62.70
CA THR A 7 -5.99 -19.38 -62.04
C THR A 7 -5.57 -19.63 -60.59
N MET A 8 -4.34 -19.29 -60.23
CA MET A 8 -3.86 -19.24 -58.84
C MET A 8 -4.42 -17.98 -58.15
N ILE A 9 -5.15 -18.17 -57.05
CA ILE A 9 -5.52 -17.10 -56.11
C ILE A 9 -4.39 -16.98 -55.09
N ILE A 10 -3.67 -15.86 -55.13
CA ILE A 10 -2.69 -15.47 -54.11
C ILE A 10 -3.49 -14.92 -52.93
N ALA A 11 -3.48 -15.64 -51.80
CA ALA A 11 -3.99 -15.11 -50.53
C ALA A 11 -3.06 -14.01 -50.03
N GLY A 12 -3.57 -12.78 -49.92
CA GLY A 12 -2.87 -11.68 -49.26
C GLY A 12 -2.69 -11.94 -47.75
N PRO A 13 -1.71 -11.29 -47.09
CA PRO A 13 -1.52 -11.43 -45.65
C PRO A 13 -2.78 -11.02 -44.91
N ALA A 14 -3.22 -11.86 -43.97
CA ALA A 14 -4.31 -11.51 -43.06
C ALA A 14 -3.90 -10.26 -42.25
N PRO A 15 -4.82 -9.29 -42.03
CA PRO A 15 -4.53 -8.13 -41.20
C PRO A 15 -4.05 -8.59 -39.80
N ALA A 16 -2.94 -8.03 -39.34
CA ALA A 16 -2.44 -8.24 -37.99
C ALA A 16 -3.56 -7.87 -37.01
N GLN A 17 -3.90 -8.81 -36.14
CA GLN A 17 -4.89 -8.59 -35.09
C GLN A 17 -4.30 -7.59 -34.09
N ASP A 18 -4.91 -6.42 -33.92
CA ASP A 18 -4.42 -5.41 -32.95
C ASP A 18 -4.33 -6.05 -31.56
N THR A 19 -3.11 -6.19 -31.04
CA THR A 19 -2.85 -6.75 -29.71
C THR A 19 -3.27 -5.73 -28.65
N LYS A 20 -4.31 -6.04 -27.89
CA LYS A 20 -4.84 -5.16 -26.86
C LYS A 20 -3.88 -5.06 -25.66
N PHE A 21 -3.32 -3.87 -25.45
CA PHE A 21 -2.57 -3.49 -24.24
C PHE A 21 -3.48 -2.70 -23.30
N ASP A 22 -3.78 -3.26 -22.13
CA ASP A 22 -4.70 -2.72 -21.12
C ASP A 22 -4.31 -3.19 -19.70
N SER A 23 -5.08 -2.80 -18.68
CA SER A 23 -4.79 -3.15 -17.29
C SER A 23 -4.63 -4.66 -17.07
N ASP A 24 -5.49 -5.49 -17.66
CA ASP A 24 -5.42 -6.95 -17.56
C ASP A 24 -4.10 -7.50 -18.10
N THR A 25 -3.47 -6.82 -19.06
CA THR A 25 -2.20 -7.26 -19.67
C THR A 25 -1.07 -7.28 -18.64
N ILE A 26 -1.02 -6.30 -17.75
CA ILE A 26 0.11 -6.04 -16.85
C ILE A 26 -0.18 -6.28 -15.36
N SER A 27 -1.46 -6.33 -14.97
CA SER A 27 -1.86 -6.34 -13.55
C SER A 27 -1.67 -7.70 -12.85
N GLY A 28 -1.21 -8.72 -13.56
CA GLY A 28 -0.72 -9.95 -12.94
C GLY A 28 0.65 -9.82 -12.27
N LEU A 29 1.35 -8.71 -12.48
CA LEU A 29 2.46 -8.29 -11.63
C LEU A 29 1.84 -7.74 -10.33
N GLY A 30 1.99 -8.47 -9.22
CA GLY A 30 1.56 -8.00 -7.91
C GLY A 30 2.40 -6.81 -7.42
N ALA A 31 1.89 -6.10 -6.42
CA ALA A 31 2.62 -5.08 -5.68
C ALA A 31 2.51 -5.37 -4.19
N ARG A 32 3.53 -4.99 -3.43
CA ARG A 32 3.55 -5.10 -1.97
C ARG A 32 3.64 -3.72 -1.34
N ASN A 33 2.74 -3.46 -0.39
CA ASN A 33 2.78 -2.25 0.43
C ASN A 33 3.77 -2.46 1.58
N ILE A 34 4.85 -1.69 1.62
CA ILE A 34 5.86 -1.78 2.68
C ILE A 34 5.65 -0.74 3.80
N GLY A 35 4.58 0.05 3.71
CA GLY A 35 4.20 1.08 4.66
C GLY A 35 4.90 2.42 4.42
N SER A 36 5.27 3.18 5.43
CA SER A 36 5.12 2.87 6.86
C SER A 36 3.71 3.10 7.38
N ALA A 37 3.34 2.45 8.49
CA ALA A 37 2.23 2.87 9.34
C ALA A 37 2.71 3.51 10.67
N SER A 38 4.03 3.62 10.87
CA SER A 38 4.64 4.13 12.10
C SER A 38 4.27 5.58 12.38
N MET A 39 4.44 6.44 11.38
CA MET A 39 3.94 7.82 11.40
C MET A 39 2.49 7.89 10.94
N SER A 40 2.04 6.97 10.07
CA SER A 40 0.71 6.99 9.44
C SER A 40 0.53 8.24 8.58
N GLY A 41 -0.68 8.79 8.48
CA GLY A 41 -0.99 9.98 7.67
C GLY A 41 -2.38 10.53 7.99
N ARG A 42 -2.79 11.59 7.28
CA ARG A 42 -3.95 12.40 7.65
C ARG A 42 -5.28 11.65 7.64
N VAL A 43 -5.98 11.74 8.76
CA VAL A 43 -7.36 11.27 8.94
C VAL A 43 -8.32 12.46 8.94
N ALA A 44 -9.23 12.50 7.99
CA ALA A 44 -10.15 13.63 7.80
C ALA A 44 -11.56 13.37 8.39
N ALA A 45 -11.94 12.11 8.57
CA ALA A 45 -13.27 11.74 9.06
C ALA A 45 -13.27 10.43 9.85
N ILE A 46 -14.07 10.36 10.91
CA ILE A 46 -14.24 9.18 11.76
C ILE A 46 -15.73 8.92 11.98
N ALA A 47 -16.15 7.67 11.83
CA ALA A 47 -17.47 7.23 12.25
C ALA A 47 -17.38 5.87 12.93
N ALA A 48 -18.04 5.70 14.08
CA ALA A 48 -18.05 4.42 14.77
C ALA A 48 -19.42 4.13 15.40
N VAL A 49 -19.72 2.84 15.50
CA VAL A 49 -20.99 2.30 16.00
C VAL A 49 -20.74 0.98 16.71
N LYS A 50 -21.54 0.67 17.73
CA LYS A 50 -21.56 -0.67 18.30
C LYS A 50 -22.46 -1.58 17.48
N GLU A 51 -21.91 -2.68 16.99
CA GLU A 51 -22.61 -3.74 16.26
C GLU A 51 -22.27 -5.07 16.95
N ASP A 52 -23.29 -5.85 17.31
CA ASP A 52 -23.13 -7.17 17.96
C ASP A 52 -22.18 -7.17 19.18
N GLY A 53 -22.24 -6.10 19.98
CA GLY A 53 -21.42 -5.93 21.19
C GLY A 53 -19.96 -5.53 20.93
N ARG A 54 -19.57 -5.29 19.67
CA ARG A 54 -18.23 -4.84 19.28
C ARG A 54 -18.27 -3.42 18.73
N LEU A 55 -17.17 -2.69 18.87
CA LEU A 55 -17.02 -1.39 18.25
C LEU A 55 -16.54 -1.55 16.81
N THR A 56 -17.39 -1.17 15.86
CA THR A 56 -17.03 -1.04 14.45
C THR A 56 -16.62 0.41 14.19
N VAL A 57 -15.42 0.61 13.65
CA VAL A 57 -14.84 1.94 13.38
C VAL A 57 -14.54 2.05 11.88
N TYR A 58 -14.97 3.16 11.29
CA TYR A 58 -14.61 3.57 9.94
C TYR A 58 -13.72 4.80 9.99
N ILE A 59 -12.60 4.75 9.29
CA ILE A 59 -11.63 5.83 9.18
C ILE A 59 -11.60 6.30 7.73
N GLY A 60 -11.79 7.60 7.52
CA GLY A 60 -11.66 8.27 6.23
C GLY A 60 -10.33 8.99 6.18
N ALA A 61 -9.37 8.43 5.46
CA ALA A 61 -8.09 9.08 5.23
C ALA A 61 -8.24 10.20 4.19
N ALA A 62 -7.52 11.31 4.37
CA ALA A 62 -7.62 12.48 3.49
C ALA A 62 -7.29 12.17 2.02
N SER A 63 -6.47 11.16 1.77
CA SER A 63 -6.04 10.68 0.44
C SER A 63 -5.88 9.15 0.36
N GLY A 64 -6.24 8.41 1.41
CA GLY A 64 -5.94 6.98 1.59
C GLY A 64 -7.15 6.05 1.67
N GLY A 65 -8.33 6.50 1.26
CA GLY A 65 -9.56 5.71 1.20
C GLY A 65 -10.27 5.53 2.55
N VAL A 66 -11.27 4.65 2.56
CA VAL A 66 -12.02 4.25 3.76
C VAL A 66 -11.49 2.94 4.30
N TRP A 67 -11.27 2.88 5.61
CA TRP A 67 -10.79 1.72 6.35
C TRP A 67 -11.83 1.30 7.39
N LYS A 68 -11.98 -0.01 7.59
CA LYS A 68 -12.91 -0.58 8.56
C LYS A 68 -12.17 -1.43 9.58
N SER A 69 -12.49 -1.23 10.85
CA SER A 69 -12.20 -2.18 11.93
C SER A 69 -13.51 -2.69 12.52
N SER A 70 -13.61 -3.98 12.80
CA SER A 70 -14.74 -4.60 13.51
C SER A 70 -14.37 -5.04 14.95
N ASN A 71 -13.19 -4.65 15.43
CA ASN A 71 -12.63 -5.05 16.72
C ASN A 71 -12.03 -3.85 17.48
N GLY A 72 -12.61 -2.66 17.29
CA GLY A 72 -12.24 -1.44 18.02
C GLY A 72 -10.87 -0.86 17.68
N GLY A 73 -10.37 -1.11 16.46
CA GLY A 73 -9.09 -0.55 15.99
C GLY A 73 -7.89 -1.49 16.04
N THR A 74 -8.04 -2.71 16.59
CA THR A 74 -6.95 -3.69 16.66
C THR A 74 -6.46 -4.10 15.27
N THR A 75 -7.37 -4.28 14.31
CA THR A 75 -7.02 -4.50 12.89
C THR A 75 -7.93 -3.68 11.98
N PHE A 76 -7.38 -3.23 10.85
CA PHE A 76 -8.10 -2.50 9.81
C PHE A 76 -7.99 -3.19 8.45
N LYS A 77 -9.07 -3.15 7.68
CA LYS A 77 -9.13 -3.57 6.28
C LYS A 77 -9.49 -2.36 5.40
N PRO A 78 -8.81 -2.13 4.27
CA PRO A 78 -9.25 -1.12 3.32
C PRO A 78 -10.53 -1.61 2.65
N VAL A 79 -11.55 -0.75 2.61
CA VAL A 79 -12.87 -1.07 2.04
C VAL A 79 -13.21 -0.20 0.83
N PHE A 80 -12.30 0.66 0.39
CA PHE A 80 -12.53 1.65 -0.68
C PHE A 80 -11.50 1.64 -1.82
N ASP A 81 -10.51 0.73 -1.79
CA ASP A 81 -9.37 0.73 -2.72
C ASP A 81 -9.79 0.62 -4.21
N LYS A 82 -10.96 0.05 -4.49
CA LYS A 82 -11.49 -0.15 -5.86
C LYS A 82 -12.16 1.10 -6.44
N GLU A 83 -12.51 2.07 -5.61
CA GLU A 83 -13.29 3.24 -6.02
C GLU A 83 -12.43 4.29 -6.74
N ALA A 84 -13.09 5.17 -7.49
CA ALA A 84 -12.45 6.04 -8.47
C ALA A 84 -11.49 7.08 -7.87
N ALA A 85 -11.66 7.44 -6.60
CA ALA A 85 -10.82 8.38 -5.86
C ALA A 85 -10.63 7.85 -4.42
N GLN A 86 -9.48 8.18 -3.82
CA GLN A 86 -9.14 7.75 -2.46
C GLN A 86 -9.20 8.91 -1.44
N SER A 87 -9.45 10.15 -1.89
CA SER A 87 -9.63 11.27 -0.97
C SER A 87 -10.99 11.21 -0.30
N ILE A 88 -11.03 11.25 1.04
CA ILE A 88 -12.26 11.21 1.83
C ILE A 88 -12.40 12.52 2.62
N GLY A 89 -13.57 13.15 2.53
CA GLY A 89 -13.91 14.35 3.31
C GLY A 89 -15.00 14.13 4.36
N ALA A 90 -15.82 13.08 4.22
CA ALA A 90 -16.87 12.77 5.17
C ALA A 90 -17.19 11.27 5.21
N ILE A 91 -17.49 10.76 6.40
CA ILE A 91 -18.09 9.44 6.60
C ILE A 91 -19.24 9.58 7.57
N THR A 92 -20.37 8.95 7.29
CA THR A 92 -21.45 8.80 8.26
C THR A 92 -22.08 7.42 8.18
N ILE A 93 -22.53 6.93 9.33
CA ILE A 93 -23.29 5.69 9.47
C ILE A 93 -24.76 6.09 9.57
N ASP A 94 -25.64 5.33 8.92
CA ASP A 94 -27.08 5.50 9.07
C ASP A 94 -27.52 5.05 10.48
N PRO A 95 -28.16 5.93 11.27
CA PRO A 95 -28.53 5.63 12.65
C PRO A 95 -29.60 4.53 12.76
N GLN A 96 -30.39 4.27 11.72
CA GLN A 96 -31.40 3.19 11.70
C GLN A 96 -30.88 1.91 11.06
N ALA A 97 -29.78 1.98 10.31
CA ALA A 97 -29.21 0.85 9.58
C ALA A 97 -27.68 0.87 9.65
N PRO A 98 -27.04 0.34 10.72
CA PRO A 98 -25.60 0.45 10.94
C PRO A 98 -24.67 -0.11 9.84
N LYS A 99 -25.20 -0.94 8.93
CA LYS A 99 -24.49 -1.45 7.75
C LYS A 99 -24.58 -0.52 6.53
N THR A 100 -25.41 0.53 6.60
CA THR A 100 -25.51 1.56 5.58
C THR A 100 -24.52 2.68 5.90
N ILE A 101 -23.51 2.81 5.05
CA ILE A 101 -22.42 3.77 5.22
C ILE A 101 -22.44 4.72 4.03
N TRP A 102 -22.30 6.01 4.31
CA TRP A 102 -22.14 7.03 3.29
C TRP A 102 -20.74 7.62 3.38
N ALA A 103 -20.03 7.66 2.26
CA ALA A 103 -18.70 8.24 2.13
C ALA A 103 -18.75 9.40 1.13
N GLY A 104 -18.38 10.60 1.59
CA GLY A 104 -18.17 11.77 0.77
C GLY A 104 -16.71 11.87 0.39
N THR A 105 -16.41 11.87 -0.91
CA THR A 105 -15.03 11.96 -1.38
C THR A 105 -14.56 13.42 -1.51
N GLY A 106 -13.25 13.62 -1.43
CA GLY A 106 -12.56 14.90 -1.51
C GLY A 106 -12.42 15.59 -0.16
N GLU A 107 -11.18 15.79 0.27
CA GLU A 107 -10.81 16.42 1.53
C GLU A 107 -11.37 17.85 1.64
N ALA A 108 -12.03 18.13 2.77
CA ALA A 108 -12.69 19.41 3.03
C ALA A 108 -11.83 20.42 3.82
N TRP A 109 -10.65 19.99 4.29
CA TRP A 109 -9.66 20.84 4.95
C TRP A 109 -8.70 21.35 3.88
N THR A 110 -9.12 22.41 3.18
CA THR A 110 -8.60 22.80 1.86
C THR A 110 -7.18 23.38 1.92
N ARG A 111 -6.18 22.53 2.11
CA ARG A 111 -4.76 22.82 1.98
C ARG A 111 -4.31 22.80 0.52
N ASN A 112 -3.11 23.30 0.20
CA ASN A 112 -2.55 23.23 -1.15
C ASN A 112 -2.26 21.78 -1.60
N SER A 113 -2.07 20.86 -0.66
CA SER A 113 -1.87 19.43 -0.91
C SER A 113 -3.17 18.61 -1.00
N ALA A 114 -4.34 19.24 -0.81
CA ALA A 114 -5.62 18.55 -0.72
C ALA A 114 -6.04 17.90 -2.05
N SER A 115 -6.28 16.59 -1.98
CA SER A 115 -6.73 15.77 -3.12
C SER A 115 -8.22 16.02 -3.46
N ILE A 116 -8.66 15.51 -4.61
CA ILE A 116 -10.01 15.70 -5.14
C ILE A 116 -10.86 14.43 -5.05
N GLY A 117 -12.16 14.63 -4.87
CA GLY A 117 -13.19 13.60 -4.85
C GLY A 117 -13.97 13.48 -6.16
N THR A 118 -14.82 12.46 -6.20
CA THR A 118 -15.69 12.08 -7.32
C THR A 118 -17.16 11.90 -6.90
N GLY A 119 -17.57 12.58 -5.82
CA GLY A 119 -18.93 12.63 -5.33
C GLY A 119 -19.18 11.79 -4.07
N ILE A 120 -20.40 11.31 -3.93
CA ILE A 120 -20.85 10.54 -2.75
C ILE A 120 -20.97 9.06 -3.11
N TYR A 121 -20.55 8.20 -2.19
CA TYR A 121 -20.66 6.75 -2.28
C TYR A 121 -21.50 6.20 -1.13
N LYS A 122 -22.23 5.13 -1.40
CA LYS A 122 -23.04 4.41 -0.42
C LYS A 122 -22.71 2.93 -0.44
N SER A 123 -22.54 2.36 0.74
CA SER A 123 -22.53 0.92 0.98
C SER A 123 -23.75 0.55 1.81
N THR A 124 -24.31 -0.65 1.59
CA THR A 124 -25.39 -1.24 2.40
C THR A 124 -24.99 -2.55 3.06
N ASP A 125 -23.73 -2.96 2.88
CA ASP A 125 -23.14 -4.21 3.40
C ASP A 125 -21.96 -3.95 4.34
N GLY A 126 -21.87 -2.73 4.90
CA GLY A 126 -20.83 -2.35 5.84
C GLY A 126 -19.46 -2.18 5.17
N GLY A 127 -19.42 -1.73 3.92
CA GLY A 127 -18.23 -1.35 3.17
C GLY A 127 -17.70 -2.42 2.20
N ASP A 128 -18.30 -3.60 2.11
CA ASP A 128 -17.81 -4.64 1.19
C ASP A 128 -18.03 -4.27 -0.29
N SER A 129 -19.11 -3.53 -0.58
CA SER A 129 -19.35 -2.93 -1.89
C SER A 129 -19.90 -1.51 -1.78
N TRP A 130 -19.60 -0.69 -2.79
CA TRP A 130 -20.01 0.72 -2.87
C TRP A 130 -20.70 1.03 -4.18
N THR A 131 -21.63 1.98 -4.12
CA THR A 131 -22.30 2.56 -5.30
C THR A 131 -22.08 4.07 -5.28
N ASN A 132 -21.65 4.65 -6.41
CA ASN A 132 -21.60 6.10 -6.56
C ASN A 132 -23.03 6.65 -6.66
N MET A 133 -23.37 7.56 -5.75
CA MET A 133 -24.70 8.15 -5.58
C MET A 133 -24.79 9.57 -6.17
N GLY A 134 -23.87 9.98 -7.03
CA GLY A 134 -23.89 11.26 -7.72
C GLY A 134 -23.06 12.37 -7.07
N LEU A 135 -23.32 13.62 -7.47
CA LEU A 135 -22.51 14.80 -7.15
C LEU A 135 -21.06 14.71 -7.63
N GLN A 136 -20.81 14.09 -8.79
CA GLN A 136 -19.46 13.83 -9.30
C GLN A 136 -18.60 15.09 -9.49
N ASN A 137 -19.23 16.23 -9.74
CA ASN A 137 -18.55 17.52 -9.95
C ASN A 137 -18.34 18.32 -8.66
N SER A 138 -18.72 17.78 -7.50
CA SER A 138 -18.58 18.47 -6.21
C SER A 138 -17.13 18.68 -5.82
N GLU A 139 -16.21 17.81 -6.27
CA GLU A 139 -14.82 17.63 -5.83
C GLU A 139 -14.63 17.39 -4.34
N ARG A 140 -15.48 17.88 -3.44
CA ARG A 140 -15.33 17.84 -1.97
C ARG A 140 -16.68 17.74 -1.30
N ILE A 141 -16.77 16.86 -0.31
CA ILE A 141 -17.94 16.71 0.56
C ILE A 141 -17.47 16.87 2.00
N ALA A 142 -17.88 17.94 2.67
CA ALA A 142 -17.42 18.26 4.03
C ALA A 142 -18.20 17.54 5.14
N LYS A 143 -19.46 17.22 4.87
CA LYS A 143 -20.31 16.52 5.83
C LYS A 143 -21.48 15.86 5.11
N ILE A 144 -21.89 14.70 5.61
CA ILE A 144 -23.13 14.03 5.24
C ILE A 144 -23.91 13.82 6.54
N ILE A 145 -25.19 14.16 6.55
CA ILE A 145 -26.08 13.90 7.67
C ILE A 145 -27.30 13.12 7.19
N VAL A 146 -27.65 12.06 7.92
CA VAL A 146 -28.81 11.21 7.64
C VAL A 146 -29.92 11.60 8.61
N ASP A 147 -31.15 11.74 8.11
CA ASP A 147 -32.31 11.98 8.96
C ASP A 147 -32.52 10.77 9.90
N PRO A 148 -32.46 10.96 11.24
CA PRO A 148 -32.57 9.87 12.20
C PRO A 148 -33.95 9.22 12.23
N LYS A 149 -34.96 9.83 11.60
CA LYS A 149 -36.32 9.31 11.48
C LYS A 149 -36.59 8.69 10.10
N ASN A 150 -35.73 8.92 9.10
CA ASN A 150 -35.90 8.39 7.75
C ASN A 150 -34.57 8.26 6.99
N SER A 151 -34.04 7.04 6.90
CA SER A 151 -32.82 6.67 6.16
C SER A 151 -32.78 7.08 4.67
N SER A 152 -33.93 7.39 4.05
CA SER A 152 -33.98 7.85 2.65
C SER A 152 -33.72 9.34 2.50
N THR A 153 -33.87 10.11 3.59
CA THR A 153 -33.60 11.54 3.61
C THR A 153 -32.17 11.79 4.08
N VAL A 154 -31.34 12.32 3.18
CA VAL A 154 -29.91 12.57 3.44
C VAL A 154 -29.56 13.96 2.92
N TYR A 155 -28.70 14.67 3.65
CA TYR A 155 -28.20 15.98 3.27
C TYR A 155 -26.68 15.92 3.08
N ALA A 156 -26.19 16.62 2.07
CA ALA A 156 -24.77 16.73 1.76
C ALA A 156 -24.33 18.19 1.80
N CYS A 157 -23.29 18.46 2.57
CA CYS A 157 -22.62 19.75 2.64
C CYS A 157 -21.46 19.76 1.64
N VAL A 158 -21.62 20.56 0.58
CA VAL A 158 -20.69 20.60 -0.55
C VAL A 158 -19.96 21.95 -0.59
N PRO A 159 -18.68 22.01 -0.17
CA PRO A 159 -17.84 23.19 -0.37
C PRO A 159 -17.62 23.48 -1.85
N GLY A 160 -17.39 22.44 -2.66
CA GLY A 160 -17.10 22.56 -4.08
C GLY A 160 -15.61 22.55 -4.43
N LYS A 161 -15.35 22.99 -5.66
CA LYS A 161 -14.01 23.05 -6.26
C LYS A 161 -13.08 24.01 -5.54
N LEU A 162 -11.84 23.62 -5.26
CA LEU A 162 -10.90 24.50 -4.55
C LEU A 162 -10.30 25.56 -5.48
N TRP A 163 -9.98 25.16 -6.71
CA TRP A 163 -9.15 25.92 -7.64
C TRP A 163 -9.92 26.66 -8.74
N SER A 164 -11.22 26.39 -8.89
CA SER A 164 -12.08 27.05 -9.89
C SER A 164 -13.51 27.34 -9.42
N ASP A 165 -14.16 28.28 -10.08
CA ASP A 165 -15.58 28.58 -9.88
C ASP A 165 -16.43 27.35 -10.23
N SER A 166 -17.50 27.14 -9.48
CA SER A 166 -18.40 26.01 -9.71
C SER A 166 -19.81 26.33 -9.27
N GLU A 167 -20.78 25.88 -10.06
CA GLU A 167 -22.18 25.88 -9.66
C GLU A 167 -22.47 24.74 -8.67
N ASP A 168 -21.63 23.70 -8.61
CA ASP A 168 -21.84 22.48 -7.82
C ASP A 168 -21.47 22.67 -6.33
N ARG A 169 -21.93 23.78 -5.74
CA ARG A 169 -21.71 24.16 -4.35
C ARG A 169 -23.02 24.32 -3.58
N GLY A 170 -22.96 24.09 -2.28
CA GLY A 170 -24.04 24.39 -1.33
C GLY A 170 -24.54 23.18 -0.57
N VAL A 171 -25.80 23.24 -0.13
CA VAL A 171 -26.45 22.12 0.57
C VAL A 171 -27.35 21.37 -0.40
N TYR A 172 -27.14 20.06 -0.48
CA TYR A 172 -27.97 19.17 -1.28
C TYR A 172 -28.78 18.25 -0.37
N LYS A 173 -29.96 17.85 -0.85
CA LYS A 173 -30.87 16.92 -0.19
C LYS A 173 -31.32 15.84 -1.17
N THR A 174 -31.36 14.60 -0.70
CA THR A 174 -32.08 13.49 -1.31
C THR A 174 -33.20 13.06 -0.38
N THR A 175 -34.30 12.55 -0.95
CA THR A 175 -35.39 11.88 -0.21
C THR A 175 -35.67 10.47 -0.70
N ASP A 176 -34.90 9.98 -1.68
CA ASP A 176 -35.04 8.66 -2.29
C ASP A 176 -33.83 7.73 -2.04
N GLY A 177 -33.07 8.04 -0.99
CA GLY A 177 -31.90 7.26 -0.59
C GLY A 177 -30.69 7.44 -1.51
N GLY A 178 -30.58 8.59 -2.20
CA GLY A 178 -29.43 9.07 -2.96
C GLY A 178 -29.53 8.92 -4.47
N LYS A 179 -30.69 8.50 -5.00
CA LYS A 179 -30.89 8.33 -6.45
C LYS A 179 -30.99 9.68 -7.16
N GLY A 180 -31.49 10.71 -6.47
CA GLY A 180 -31.52 12.09 -6.95
C GLY A 180 -31.19 13.10 -5.86
N TRP A 181 -30.49 14.18 -6.25
CA TRP A 181 -30.10 15.26 -5.33
C TRP A 181 -30.69 16.59 -5.78
N SER A 182 -31.32 17.30 -4.85
CA SER A 182 -31.81 18.67 -5.02
C SER A 182 -30.90 19.64 -4.26
N LYS A 183 -30.42 20.69 -4.93
CA LYS A 183 -29.72 21.80 -4.27
C LYS A 183 -30.74 22.67 -3.53
N ILE A 184 -30.73 22.61 -2.20
CA ILE A 184 -31.72 23.28 -1.35
C ILE A 184 -31.21 24.58 -0.72
N LEU A 185 -29.89 24.80 -0.71
CA LEU A 185 -29.27 26.07 -0.34
C LEU A 185 -28.11 26.37 -1.29
N LYS A 186 -28.23 27.44 -2.07
CA LYS A 186 -27.19 27.91 -3.01
C LYS A 186 -26.31 28.96 -2.33
N GLY A 187 -25.02 28.97 -2.65
CA GLY A 187 -24.10 30.04 -2.24
C GLY A 187 -24.40 31.38 -2.91
N ALA A 188 -23.93 32.47 -2.31
CA ALA A 188 -24.11 33.83 -2.83
C ALA A 188 -23.37 34.07 -4.16
N ASN A 189 -22.29 33.31 -4.43
CA ASN A 189 -21.49 33.35 -5.65
C ASN A 189 -20.92 31.95 -5.98
N LEU A 190 -20.17 31.82 -7.08
CA LEU A 190 -19.61 30.55 -7.57
C LEU A 190 -18.39 30.02 -6.78
N SER A 191 -17.91 30.78 -5.79
CA SER A 191 -16.88 30.38 -4.83
C SER A 191 -17.45 30.10 -3.43
N THR A 192 -18.77 30.27 -3.24
CA THR A 192 -19.46 30.03 -1.97
C THR A 192 -20.10 28.65 -1.94
N GLY A 193 -19.70 27.79 -0.99
CA GLY A 193 -20.28 26.46 -0.77
C GLY A 193 -20.52 26.15 0.70
N CYS A 194 -21.11 25.00 1.01
CA CYS A 194 -21.37 24.63 2.40
C CYS A 194 -20.06 24.19 3.08
N SER A 195 -19.72 24.80 4.22
CA SER A 195 -18.52 24.45 5.02
C SER A 195 -18.83 23.53 6.20
N MET A 196 -20.05 23.58 6.74
CA MET A 196 -20.53 22.72 7.81
C MET A 196 -22.06 22.69 7.84
N ILE A 197 -22.63 21.57 8.26
CA ILE A 197 -24.08 21.40 8.46
C ILE A 197 -24.33 20.59 9.73
N SER A 198 -25.34 20.95 10.51
CA SER A 198 -25.76 20.21 11.70
C SER A 198 -27.27 20.18 11.82
N MET A 199 -27.82 19.01 12.15
CA MET A 199 -29.26 18.76 12.29
C MET A 199 -29.61 18.47 13.74
N ASN A 200 -30.78 18.94 14.17
CA ASN A 200 -31.33 18.58 15.46
C ASN A 200 -31.80 17.11 15.42
N PRO A 201 -31.21 16.20 16.22
CA PRO A 201 -31.56 14.79 16.18
C PRO A 201 -32.98 14.49 16.68
N GLN A 202 -33.58 15.39 17.47
CA GLN A 202 -34.94 15.26 18.00
C GLN A 202 -35.99 15.84 17.04
N ASP A 203 -35.64 16.85 16.25
CA ASP A 203 -36.47 17.44 15.20
C ASP A 203 -35.66 17.69 13.91
N PRO A 204 -35.64 16.74 12.97
CA PRO A 204 -34.77 16.81 11.78
C PRO A 204 -35.17 17.92 10.78
N ASN A 205 -36.25 18.66 11.03
CA ASN A 205 -36.59 19.84 10.24
C ASN A 205 -35.73 21.07 10.61
N VAL A 206 -35.15 21.07 11.82
CA VAL A 206 -34.28 22.14 12.30
C VAL A 206 -32.83 21.82 11.94
N ILE A 207 -32.27 22.60 11.03
CA ILE A 207 -30.90 22.41 10.51
C ILE A 207 -30.21 23.77 10.43
N PHE A 208 -28.94 23.79 10.79
CA PHE A 208 -28.05 24.94 10.59
C PHE A 208 -27.00 24.62 9.53
N ALA A 209 -26.67 25.60 8.69
CA ALA A 209 -25.66 25.47 7.66
C ALA A 209 -24.74 26.69 7.62
N GLY A 210 -23.43 26.45 7.67
CA GLY A 210 -22.41 27.44 7.36
C GLY A 210 -22.11 27.43 5.86
N MET A 211 -22.10 28.61 5.24
CA MET A 211 -21.73 28.82 3.85
C MET A 211 -20.44 29.63 3.81
N TRP A 212 -19.46 29.16 3.05
CA TRP A 212 -18.10 29.66 3.03
C TRP A 212 -17.70 30.05 1.62
N ASP A 213 -17.33 31.32 1.44
CA ASP A 213 -16.74 31.85 0.23
C ASP A 213 -15.23 31.69 0.26
N PHE A 214 -14.66 30.88 -0.63
CA PHE A 214 -13.23 30.62 -0.64
C PHE A 214 -12.65 30.30 -2.02
N ARG A 215 -11.35 30.54 -2.18
CA ARG A 215 -10.61 30.24 -3.40
C ARG A 215 -9.14 29.98 -3.09
N ARG A 216 -8.55 28.97 -3.72
CA ARG A 216 -7.09 28.89 -3.90
C ARG A 216 -6.70 29.17 -5.34
N LYS A 217 -5.50 29.73 -5.50
CA LYS A 217 -4.71 29.83 -6.71
C LYS A 217 -3.29 29.36 -6.36
N GLY A 218 -2.45 29.05 -7.35
CA GLY A 218 -1.09 28.58 -7.09
C GLY A 218 -0.24 29.49 -6.18
N TRP A 219 -0.61 30.78 -6.07
CA TRP A 219 0.16 31.81 -5.35
C TRP A 219 -0.65 32.55 -4.25
N THR A 220 -1.89 32.15 -3.98
CA THR A 220 -2.71 32.82 -2.95
C THR A 220 -3.89 31.96 -2.52
N PHE A 221 -4.31 32.14 -1.26
CA PHE A 221 -5.53 31.61 -0.69
C PHE A 221 -6.42 32.75 -0.20
N ARG A 222 -7.74 32.59 -0.35
CA ARG A 222 -8.75 33.53 0.13
C ARG A 222 -9.81 32.76 0.91
N SER A 223 -10.01 33.14 2.17
CA SER A 223 -11.16 32.78 3.00
C SER A 223 -12.02 34.04 3.24
N GLY A 224 -13.27 34.02 2.81
CA GLY A 224 -14.17 35.18 2.87
C GLY A 224 -13.82 36.26 1.85
N GLY A 225 -13.75 37.53 2.26
CA GLY A 225 -13.39 38.63 1.36
C GLY A 225 -11.94 38.58 0.88
N GLU A 226 -11.62 39.36 -0.17
CA GLU A 226 -10.25 39.49 -0.72
C GLU A 226 -9.23 40.04 0.29
N ASN A 227 -9.70 40.69 1.35
CA ASN A 227 -8.91 41.20 2.48
C ASN A 227 -9.85 41.32 3.71
N PRO A 228 -9.34 41.68 4.91
CA PRO A 228 -10.12 41.70 6.14
C PRO A 228 -11.36 42.62 6.14
N THR A 229 -11.47 43.55 5.18
CA THR A 229 -12.58 44.52 5.10
C THR A 229 -13.42 44.40 3.83
N ALA A 230 -13.01 43.53 2.89
CA ALA A 230 -13.73 43.33 1.64
C ALA A 230 -15.03 42.53 1.86
N PRO A 231 -16.10 42.79 1.09
CA PRO A 231 -17.31 41.96 1.14
C PRO A 231 -17.03 40.48 0.93
N SER A 232 -17.79 39.63 1.61
CA SER A 232 -17.68 38.16 1.54
C SER A 232 -19.04 37.55 1.19
N GLY A 233 -19.03 36.48 0.39
CA GLY A 233 -20.20 35.63 0.13
C GLY A 233 -20.55 34.66 1.25
N SER A 234 -19.73 34.57 2.31
CA SER A 234 -20.00 33.69 3.46
C SER A 234 -21.27 34.10 4.23
N GLY A 235 -21.92 33.11 4.83
CA GLY A 235 -23.14 33.30 5.60
C GLY A 235 -23.44 32.12 6.52
N PHE A 236 -24.41 32.32 7.41
CA PHE A 236 -24.86 31.32 8.37
C PHE A 236 -26.37 31.24 8.30
N PHE A 237 -26.93 30.03 8.16
CA PHE A 237 -28.34 29.86 7.84
C PHE A 237 -29.01 28.83 8.76
N GLN A 238 -30.30 29.04 9.01
CA GLN A 238 -31.18 28.11 9.71
C GLN A 238 -32.42 27.80 8.87
N THR A 239 -32.81 26.54 8.84
CA THR A 239 -34.13 26.08 8.41
C THR A 239 -34.87 25.48 9.60
N THR A 240 -36.20 25.56 9.59
CA THR A 240 -37.10 24.84 10.50
C THR A 240 -38.12 23.99 9.76
N ASP A 241 -38.00 23.83 8.44
CA ASP A 241 -38.91 23.07 7.56
C ASP A 241 -38.18 22.03 6.69
N GLY A 242 -37.05 21.52 7.17
CA GLY A 242 -36.27 20.50 6.49
C GLY A 242 -35.57 21.00 5.22
N GLY A 243 -35.30 22.30 5.12
CA GLY A 243 -34.53 22.95 4.07
C GLY A 243 -35.36 23.44 2.89
N SER A 244 -36.68 23.56 3.06
CA SER A 244 -37.57 24.15 2.05
C SER A 244 -37.40 25.67 2.01
N THR A 245 -37.19 26.29 3.17
CA THR A 245 -36.82 27.71 3.32
C THR A 245 -35.63 27.86 4.28
N TRP A 246 -34.84 28.92 4.07
CA TRP A 246 -33.66 29.22 4.87
C TRP A 246 -33.66 30.68 5.30
N ASN A 247 -33.42 30.91 6.59
CA ASN A 247 -33.23 32.24 7.18
C ASN A 247 -31.74 32.47 7.41
N GLU A 248 -31.21 33.58 6.91
CA GLU A 248 -29.84 34.00 7.23
C GLU A 248 -29.78 34.54 8.67
N LEU A 249 -28.79 34.08 9.41
CA LEU A 249 -28.46 34.52 10.76
C LEU A 249 -27.32 35.54 10.68
N ASP A 250 -27.60 36.77 11.10
CA ASP A 250 -26.64 37.87 11.18
C ASP A 250 -26.90 38.71 12.44
N GLU A 251 -26.18 39.82 12.63
CA GLU A 251 -26.38 40.71 13.79
C GLU A 251 -27.84 41.20 13.94
N LYS A 252 -28.58 41.34 12.83
CA LYS A 252 -29.95 41.89 12.82
C LYS A 252 -30.99 40.81 13.12
N SER A 253 -30.82 39.61 12.56
CA SER A 253 -31.76 38.49 12.74
C SER A 253 -31.44 37.62 13.96
N ALA A 254 -30.18 37.62 14.42
CA ALA A 254 -29.68 36.83 15.53
C ALA A 254 -28.66 37.62 16.39
N LYS A 255 -29.18 38.30 17.42
CA LYS A 255 -28.39 39.21 18.26
C LYS A 255 -27.19 38.51 18.91
N GLY A 256 -26.01 39.13 18.80
CA GLY A 256 -24.76 38.70 19.45
C GLY A 256 -23.72 38.10 18.50
N LEU A 257 -24.10 37.83 17.24
CA LEU A 257 -23.16 37.45 16.18
C LEU A 257 -22.26 38.62 15.76
N PRO A 258 -21.04 38.35 15.25
CA PRO A 258 -20.08 39.40 14.88
C PRO A 258 -20.47 40.05 13.54
N ALA A 259 -20.01 41.28 13.32
CA ALA A 259 -20.21 41.97 12.04
C ALA A 259 -19.52 41.22 10.88
N LYS A 260 -20.14 41.28 9.68
CA LYS A 260 -19.51 40.85 8.42
C LYS A 260 -18.35 41.79 8.02
N PRO A 261 -17.39 41.37 7.17
CA PRO A 261 -17.33 40.11 6.41
C PRO A 261 -16.92 38.89 7.26
N TRP A 262 -17.41 37.72 6.85
CA TRP A 262 -17.05 36.43 7.46
C TRP A 262 -16.22 35.57 6.50
N GLY A 263 -15.38 34.69 7.05
CA GLY A 263 -14.69 33.61 6.35
C GLY A 263 -15.43 32.29 6.52
N ARG A 264 -14.74 31.22 6.94
CA ARG A 264 -15.36 29.91 7.21
C ARG A 264 -16.29 29.98 8.41
N VAL A 265 -17.45 29.35 8.30
CA VAL A 265 -18.42 29.16 9.39
C VAL A 265 -18.56 27.67 9.68
N ALA A 266 -18.32 27.27 10.90
CA ALA A 266 -18.60 25.92 11.39
C ALA A 266 -19.69 25.96 12.46
N VAL A 267 -20.58 24.98 12.45
CA VAL A 267 -21.72 24.91 13.36
C VAL A 267 -21.95 23.47 13.82
N THR A 268 -22.32 23.31 15.08
CA THR A 268 -22.75 22.02 15.65
C THR A 268 -23.85 22.22 16.68
N ILE A 269 -24.83 21.31 16.69
CA ILE A 269 -25.93 21.29 17.66
C ILE A 269 -25.59 20.26 18.73
N ALA A 270 -25.76 20.62 20.00
CA ALA A 270 -25.55 19.69 21.11
C ALA A 270 -26.59 18.55 21.07
N PRO A 271 -26.17 17.26 20.93
CA PRO A 271 -27.12 16.16 20.76
C PRO A 271 -28.08 15.96 21.93
N ALA A 272 -27.57 16.11 23.17
CA ALA A 272 -28.35 15.93 24.40
C ALA A 272 -29.36 17.07 24.65
N LYS A 273 -29.05 18.29 24.21
CA LYS A 273 -29.87 19.50 24.42
C LYS A 273 -29.88 20.36 23.16
N PRO A 274 -30.71 20.04 22.14
CA PRO A 274 -30.62 20.66 20.82
C PRO A 274 -30.93 22.16 20.71
N ASN A 275 -31.39 22.81 21.79
CA ASN A 275 -31.46 24.27 21.85
C ASN A 275 -30.07 24.92 22.03
N VAL A 276 -29.08 24.15 22.48
CA VAL A 276 -27.69 24.58 22.57
C VAL A 276 -27.00 24.35 21.23
N VAL A 277 -26.52 25.45 20.64
CA VAL A 277 -25.84 25.44 19.34
C VAL A 277 -24.52 26.19 19.48
N TYR A 278 -23.45 25.63 18.96
CA TYR A 278 -22.14 26.26 18.89
C TYR A 278 -21.82 26.64 17.45
N ALA A 279 -21.19 27.79 17.26
CA ALA A 279 -20.66 28.20 15.96
C ALA A 279 -19.28 28.83 16.12
N MET A 280 -18.30 28.40 15.32
CA MET A 280 -17.06 29.12 15.15
C MET A 280 -17.15 29.93 13.85
N ILE A 281 -16.98 31.24 13.97
CA ILE A 281 -17.15 32.18 12.86
C ILE A 281 -15.82 32.90 12.65
N GLU A 282 -15.21 32.67 11.49
CA GLU A 282 -14.06 33.45 11.04
C GLU A 282 -14.50 34.88 10.68
N SER A 283 -13.88 35.88 11.29
CA SER A 283 -14.08 37.30 10.99
C SER A 283 -12.85 38.11 11.40
N THR A 284 -12.86 39.43 11.24
CA THR A 284 -11.84 40.30 11.86
C THR A 284 -11.81 40.21 13.39
N ARG A 285 -12.87 39.62 13.98
CA ARG A 285 -12.98 39.28 15.40
C ARG A 285 -13.46 37.83 15.52
N SER A 286 -12.72 36.90 14.91
CA SER A 286 -13.00 35.46 15.00
C SER A 286 -13.22 35.03 16.45
N ALA A 287 -14.22 34.17 16.67
CA ALA A 287 -14.52 33.62 17.99
C ALA A 287 -15.42 32.39 17.90
N LEU A 288 -15.51 31.65 19.01
CA LEU A 288 -16.58 30.72 19.30
C LEU A 288 -17.80 31.47 19.82
N PHE A 289 -18.97 31.09 19.33
CA PHE A 289 -20.26 31.59 19.77
C PHE A 289 -21.12 30.42 20.25
N ARG A 290 -21.98 30.69 21.23
CA ARG A 290 -22.94 29.72 21.77
C ARG A 290 -24.32 30.33 21.88
N SER A 291 -25.33 29.60 21.42
CA SER A 291 -26.74 29.88 21.62
C SER A 291 -27.34 28.89 22.63
N GLU A 292 -28.31 29.33 23.42
CA GLU A 292 -29.08 28.50 24.37
C GLU A 292 -30.56 28.35 23.97
N ASP A 293 -30.99 29.06 22.92
CA ASP A 293 -32.40 29.21 22.54
C ASP A 293 -32.68 28.81 21.09
N GLY A 294 -31.85 27.92 20.54
CA GLY A 294 -32.00 27.39 19.19
C GLY A 294 -31.63 28.39 18.10
N GLY A 295 -30.62 29.24 18.36
CA GLY A 295 -30.02 30.14 17.37
C GLY A 295 -30.61 31.56 17.32
N LYS A 296 -31.50 31.94 18.25
CA LYS A 296 -32.14 33.27 18.25
C LYS A 296 -31.25 34.33 18.87
N THR A 297 -30.51 33.96 19.92
CA THR A 297 -29.49 34.81 20.55
C THR A 297 -28.18 34.05 20.72
N TRP A 298 -27.07 34.78 20.63
CA TRP A 298 -25.72 34.23 20.68
C TRP A 298 -24.85 34.99 21.67
N GLU A 299 -23.97 34.26 22.35
CA GLU A 299 -22.96 34.79 23.25
C GLU A 299 -21.56 34.47 22.71
N GLU A 300 -20.70 35.48 22.56
CA GLU A 300 -19.26 35.30 22.30
C GLU A 300 -18.65 34.56 23.51
N ARG A 301 -17.92 33.48 23.25
CA ARG A 301 -17.34 32.59 24.28
C ARG A 301 -15.84 32.74 24.36
N ASP A 302 -15.10 32.06 23.48
CA ASP A 302 -13.64 32.11 23.44
C ASP A 302 -13.15 32.70 22.11
N ARG A 303 -12.04 33.43 22.21
CA ARG A 303 -11.32 34.06 21.09
C ARG A 303 -9.81 33.93 21.24
N SER A 304 -9.36 32.99 22.08
CA SER A 304 -7.95 32.70 22.26
C SER A 304 -7.31 32.31 20.93
N ASN A 305 -5.98 32.47 20.82
CA ASN A 305 -5.26 32.09 19.61
C ASN A 305 -5.48 30.63 19.23
N TRP A 306 -5.66 29.73 20.20
CA TRP A 306 -6.03 28.34 19.94
C TRP A 306 -7.41 28.28 19.26
N MET A 307 -8.45 28.86 19.85
CA MET A 307 -9.79 28.86 19.25
C MET A 307 -9.86 29.48 17.84
N VAL A 308 -9.07 30.50 17.54
CA VAL A 308 -9.12 31.18 16.24
C VAL A 308 -7.99 30.78 15.29
N TRP A 309 -7.22 29.75 15.64
CA TRP A 309 -6.11 29.29 14.81
C TRP A 309 -6.64 28.76 13.47
N ARG A 310 -6.21 29.41 12.38
CA ARG A 310 -6.43 29.03 10.97
C ARG A 310 -7.83 28.44 10.71
N PRO A 311 -8.90 29.25 10.79
CA PRO A 311 -10.27 28.75 10.71
C PRO A 311 -10.58 27.94 9.46
N PHE A 312 -9.96 28.25 8.31
CA PHE A 312 -10.14 27.46 7.10
C PHE A 312 -9.73 25.99 7.24
N TYR A 313 -8.81 25.69 8.17
CA TYR A 313 -8.21 24.37 8.39
C TYR A 313 -8.71 23.72 9.69
N PHE A 314 -8.98 24.49 10.76
CA PHE A 314 -9.33 23.97 12.10
C PHE A 314 -10.63 24.53 12.68
N ALA A 315 -11.73 24.45 11.92
CA ALA A 315 -13.03 24.96 12.39
C ALA A 315 -13.99 23.91 12.95
N ASN A 316 -13.67 22.61 12.88
CA ASN A 316 -14.60 21.57 13.31
C ASN A 316 -14.95 21.71 14.80
N LEU A 317 -16.18 21.33 15.17
CA LEU A 317 -16.67 21.37 16.55
C LEU A 317 -17.44 20.08 16.84
N ILE A 318 -17.03 19.38 17.90
CA ILE A 318 -17.64 18.12 18.32
C ILE A 318 -18.14 18.28 19.75
N VAL A 319 -19.45 18.22 19.94
CA VAL A 319 -20.07 18.27 21.27
C VAL A 319 -20.26 16.84 21.78
N ASP A 320 -19.96 16.64 23.05
CA ASP A 320 -20.19 15.35 23.71
C ASP A 320 -21.68 14.94 23.60
N PRO A 321 -21.98 13.67 23.26
CA PRO A 321 -23.34 13.20 23.05
C PRO A 321 -24.22 13.22 24.30
N LYS A 322 -23.63 13.33 25.50
CA LYS A 322 -24.30 13.31 26.81
C LYS A 322 -24.19 14.63 27.59
N ASN A 323 -23.21 15.48 27.28
CA ASN A 323 -22.98 16.74 27.98
C ASN A 323 -22.87 17.91 27.00
N GLU A 324 -23.88 18.78 26.94
CA GLU A 324 -23.90 19.92 26.03
C GLU A 324 -22.83 20.99 26.32
N ASN A 325 -22.19 20.95 27.49
CA ASN A 325 -21.13 21.88 27.88
C ASN A 325 -19.73 21.36 27.55
N LYS A 326 -19.61 20.08 27.20
CA LYS A 326 -18.35 19.48 26.78
C LYS A 326 -18.19 19.57 25.28
N VAL A 327 -17.25 20.37 24.81
CA VAL A 327 -17.01 20.61 23.38
C VAL A 327 -15.54 20.49 23.04
N TYR A 328 -15.25 19.62 22.08
CA TYR A 328 -13.94 19.42 21.48
C TYR A 328 -13.81 20.30 20.24
N LYS A 329 -12.65 20.91 20.07
CA LYS A 329 -12.25 21.60 18.85
C LYS A 329 -10.95 21.01 18.33
N PRO A 330 -10.98 20.27 17.21
CA PRO A 330 -9.79 19.93 16.45
C PRO A 330 -9.00 21.19 16.05
N ASP A 331 -7.68 21.11 16.15
CA ASP A 331 -6.75 22.22 16.01
C ASP A 331 -5.32 21.68 15.76
N LEU A 332 -4.33 22.57 15.65
CA LEU A 332 -2.91 22.22 15.70
C LEU A 332 -2.60 21.30 16.89
N THR A 333 -3.23 21.54 18.04
CA THR A 333 -3.37 20.57 19.13
C THR A 333 -4.81 20.50 19.56
N LEU A 334 -5.37 19.31 19.78
CA LEU A 334 -6.77 19.21 20.20
C LEU A 334 -7.02 19.98 21.52
N ILE A 335 -8.14 20.70 21.57
CA ILE A 335 -8.57 21.42 22.77
C ILE A 335 -10.00 21.02 23.15
N VAL A 336 -10.30 21.07 24.44
CA VAL A 336 -11.62 20.76 24.99
C VAL A 336 -12.06 21.80 26.00
N SER A 337 -13.34 22.13 25.98
CA SER A 337 -14.02 22.87 27.03
C SER A 337 -14.99 21.95 27.75
N GLU A 338 -15.11 22.12 29.07
CA GLU A 338 -16.08 21.42 29.93
C GLU A 338 -17.16 22.37 30.48
N ASP A 339 -17.09 23.66 30.14
CA ASP A 339 -17.90 24.75 30.72
C ASP A 339 -18.72 25.53 29.69
N GLY A 340 -18.98 24.90 28.54
CA GLY A 340 -19.77 25.47 27.45
C GLY A 340 -18.99 26.49 26.61
N GLY A 341 -17.69 26.28 26.47
CA GLY A 341 -16.80 27.10 25.63
C GLY A 341 -16.24 28.34 26.31
N ARG A 342 -16.44 28.54 27.63
CA ARG A 342 -15.90 29.72 28.33
C ARG A 342 -14.40 29.62 28.55
N SER A 343 -13.90 28.40 28.76
CA SER A 343 -12.48 28.10 28.86
C SER A 343 -12.14 26.79 28.15
N PHE A 344 -10.90 26.68 27.66
CA PHE A 344 -10.39 25.52 26.95
C PHE A 344 -9.08 25.04 27.56
N SER A 345 -8.94 23.72 27.62
CA SER A 345 -7.71 23.01 27.98
C SER A 345 -7.14 22.31 26.75
N VAL A 346 -5.82 22.30 26.63
CA VAL A 346 -5.11 21.52 25.61
C VAL A 346 -5.12 20.05 26.03
N ILE A 347 -5.62 19.18 25.15
CA ILE A 347 -5.69 17.73 25.33
C ILE A 347 -5.21 17.07 24.03
N GLY A 348 -4.14 16.29 24.05
CA GLY A 348 -3.43 15.92 22.81
C GLY A 348 -1.93 15.83 22.98
N ASN A 349 -1.40 16.22 24.14
CA ASN A 349 0.00 15.98 24.48
C ASN A 349 0.35 14.50 24.31
N GLY A 350 1.39 14.22 23.52
CA GLY A 350 1.83 12.85 23.19
C GLY A 350 1.19 12.26 21.93
N ALA A 351 0.12 12.87 21.41
CA ALA A 351 -0.37 12.62 20.06
C ALA A 351 0.33 13.55 19.05
N HIS A 352 0.08 13.32 17.75
CA HIS A 352 0.55 14.22 16.70
C HIS A 352 -0.29 15.51 16.70
N GLY A 353 0.14 16.51 15.92
CA GLY A 353 -0.62 17.74 15.71
C GLY A 353 -1.59 17.66 14.55
N ASP A 354 -2.32 18.74 14.31
CA ASP A 354 -3.27 18.93 13.20
C ASP A 354 -4.46 17.96 13.25
N PHE A 355 -5.24 18.04 14.31
CA PHE A 355 -6.47 17.27 14.47
C PHE A 355 -7.57 17.77 13.54
N HIS A 356 -8.34 16.83 12.97
CA HIS A 356 -9.45 17.14 12.05
C HIS A 356 -10.81 16.61 12.51
N ASP A 357 -10.84 15.48 13.22
CA ASP A 357 -12.09 14.87 13.66
C ASP A 357 -11.97 14.12 14.98
N VAL A 358 -13.08 14.06 15.70
CA VAL A 358 -13.20 13.38 16.99
C VAL A 358 -14.52 12.63 17.03
N TRP A 359 -14.46 11.34 17.35
CA TRP A 359 -15.62 10.55 17.71
C TRP A 359 -15.64 10.34 19.23
N VAL A 360 -16.74 10.73 19.86
CA VAL A 360 -16.99 10.52 21.30
C VAL A 360 -17.98 9.39 21.44
N ASN A 361 -17.64 8.38 22.24
CA ASN A 361 -18.49 7.22 22.42
C ASN A 361 -19.79 7.59 23.16
N PRO A 362 -20.98 7.39 22.55
CA PRO A 362 -22.25 7.78 23.16
C PRO A 362 -22.56 6.99 24.45
N ASP A 363 -21.96 5.82 24.65
CA ASP A 363 -22.15 5.03 25.87
C ASP A 363 -21.15 5.39 26.97
N ASN A 364 -19.99 5.96 26.64
CA ASN A 364 -18.95 6.32 27.60
C ASN A 364 -18.09 7.49 27.08
N SER A 365 -18.36 8.71 27.55
CA SER A 365 -17.65 9.93 27.14
C SER A 365 -16.13 9.94 27.38
N ASP A 366 -15.60 9.02 28.19
CA ASP A 366 -14.16 8.89 28.38
C ASP A 366 -13.48 8.13 27.22
N HIS A 367 -14.24 7.36 26.44
CA HIS A 367 -13.72 6.69 25.26
C HIS A 367 -13.87 7.61 24.03
N VAL A 368 -12.73 8.11 23.55
CA VAL A 368 -12.63 9.03 22.43
C VAL A 368 -11.70 8.45 21.37
N ILE A 369 -12.05 8.61 20.10
CA ILE A 369 -11.18 8.32 18.96
C ILE A 369 -10.95 9.64 18.23
N ALA A 370 -9.70 10.00 17.98
CA ALA A 370 -9.33 11.22 17.28
C ALA A 370 -8.50 10.91 16.03
N GLY A 371 -8.62 11.78 15.03
CA GLY A 371 -7.88 11.72 13.78
C GLY A 371 -7.13 13.02 13.54
N ASP A 372 -5.87 12.89 13.17
CA ASP A 372 -4.97 14.00 12.87
C ASP A 372 -4.07 13.69 11.67
N ASP A 373 -3.09 14.55 11.38
CA ASP A 373 -2.13 14.36 10.29
C ASP A 373 -1.17 13.17 10.49
N GLY A 374 -1.07 12.63 11.71
CA GLY A 374 -0.25 11.48 12.11
C GLY A 374 -1.07 10.19 12.36
N GLY A 375 -2.34 10.14 11.95
CA GLY A 375 -3.17 8.94 11.97
C GLY A 375 -4.32 8.96 12.98
N VAL A 376 -4.55 7.81 13.63
CA VAL A 376 -5.67 7.59 14.55
C VAL A 376 -5.15 7.41 15.98
N TRP A 377 -5.84 8.03 16.92
CA TRP A 377 -5.52 7.99 18.33
C TRP A 377 -6.73 7.57 19.16
N TYR A 378 -6.49 6.73 20.16
CA TYR A 378 -7.52 6.24 21.08
C TYR A 378 -7.24 6.78 22.48
N SER A 379 -8.27 7.26 23.15
CA SER A 379 -8.22 7.65 24.55
C SER A 379 -9.35 6.98 25.31
N TYR A 380 -9.06 6.55 26.54
CA TYR A 380 -10.01 5.92 27.46
C TYR A 380 -10.20 6.72 28.75
N ASP A 381 -9.70 7.96 28.77
CA ASP A 381 -9.76 8.91 29.89
C ASP A 381 -10.18 10.32 29.44
N GLY A 382 -10.94 10.41 28.35
CA GLY A 382 -11.54 11.64 27.85
C GLY A 382 -10.61 12.54 27.01
N GLY A 383 -9.44 12.04 26.61
CA GLY A 383 -8.43 12.74 25.82
C GLY A 383 -7.17 13.16 26.58
N ASN A 384 -7.01 12.71 27.84
CA ASN A 384 -5.84 13.07 28.66
C ASN A 384 -4.60 12.27 28.26
N THR A 385 -4.77 10.99 27.94
CA THR A 385 -3.72 10.12 27.42
C THR A 385 -4.17 9.41 26.15
N TRP A 386 -3.19 9.13 25.26
CA TRP A 386 -3.45 8.65 23.91
C TRP A 386 -2.66 7.40 23.58
N TRP A 387 -3.33 6.47 22.91
CA TRP A 387 -2.75 5.29 22.28
C TRP A 387 -2.74 5.47 20.76
N LYS A 388 -1.59 5.31 20.12
CA LYS A 388 -1.46 5.44 18.66
C LYS A 388 -1.93 4.18 17.92
N GLY A 389 -2.75 4.34 16.89
CA GLY A 389 -3.08 3.31 15.91
C GLY A 389 -1.95 3.09 14.92
N ASN A 390 -1.08 2.12 15.18
CA ASN A 390 0.14 1.82 14.41
C ASN A 390 -0.07 0.79 13.27
N ASN A 391 -1.28 0.68 12.74
CA ASN A 391 -1.69 -0.35 11.79
C ASN A 391 -2.38 0.19 10.53
N LEU A 392 -2.33 1.50 10.30
CA LEU A 392 -2.89 2.17 9.11
C LEU A 392 -1.76 2.69 8.21
N PRO A 393 -1.43 2.00 7.09
CA PRO A 393 -0.41 2.44 6.14
C PRO A 393 -0.96 3.51 5.19
N ILE A 394 -1.34 4.66 5.74
CA ILE A 394 -1.94 5.80 5.02
C ILE A 394 -0.99 6.99 4.85
N SER A 395 0.31 6.76 4.97
CA SER A 395 1.33 7.80 4.84
C SER A 395 1.34 8.47 3.46
N GLN A 396 1.61 9.77 3.46
CA GLN A 396 1.49 10.68 2.33
C GLN A 396 2.85 11.09 1.76
N PHE A 397 3.50 10.18 1.01
CA PHE A 397 4.81 10.45 0.42
C PHE A 397 4.72 11.49 -0.70
N TYR A 398 5.71 12.37 -0.72
CA TYR A 398 5.95 13.32 -1.80
C TYR A 398 6.89 12.74 -2.85
N HIS A 399 8.06 12.28 -2.39
CA HIS A 399 9.13 11.77 -3.24
C HIS A 399 9.72 10.48 -2.67
N VAL A 400 10.40 9.72 -3.52
CA VAL A 400 11.11 8.50 -3.12
C VAL A 400 12.48 8.39 -3.78
N SER A 401 13.46 7.91 -3.01
CA SER A 401 14.73 7.44 -3.52
C SER A 401 15.10 6.07 -2.94
N ALA A 402 16.11 5.42 -3.50
CA ALA A 402 16.61 4.13 -3.02
C ALA A 402 18.14 4.08 -3.08
N ASP A 403 18.75 3.33 -2.18
CA ASP A 403 20.18 3.03 -2.23
C ASP A 403 20.47 1.73 -2.99
N ASN A 404 21.73 1.28 -2.97
CA ASN A 404 22.15 0.02 -3.57
C ASN A 404 22.55 -1.02 -2.50
N ALA A 405 22.08 -0.95 -1.26
CA ALA A 405 22.30 -2.02 -0.29
C ALA A 405 21.58 -3.31 -0.72
N ASP A 406 21.94 -4.48 -0.18
CA ASP A 406 21.22 -5.75 -0.43
C ASP A 406 20.82 -6.44 0.89
N PRO A 407 19.53 -6.39 1.30
CA PRO A 407 18.43 -5.66 0.64
C PRO A 407 18.63 -4.14 0.64
N TYR A 408 18.00 -3.43 -0.31
CA TYR A 408 18.11 -1.97 -0.41
C TYR A 408 17.20 -1.27 0.60
N HIS A 409 17.48 0.00 0.88
CA HIS A 409 16.60 0.87 1.66
C HIS A 409 15.82 1.81 0.74
N VAL A 410 14.63 2.18 1.18
CA VAL A 410 13.77 3.20 0.55
C VAL A 410 13.76 4.44 1.42
N PHE A 411 13.90 5.61 0.81
CA PHE A 411 13.94 6.91 1.46
C PHE A 411 12.77 7.73 0.95
N GLY A 412 12.06 8.45 1.81
CA GLY A 412 11.01 9.37 1.36
C GLY A 412 10.62 10.42 2.39
N GLY A 413 10.16 11.57 1.90
CA GLY A 413 9.58 12.65 2.70
C GLY A 413 8.05 12.64 2.66
N LEU A 414 7.44 13.04 3.77
CA LEU A 414 6.00 12.97 4.01
C LEU A 414 5.38 14.34 4.36
N GLN A 415 4.11 14.52 3.98
CA GLN A 415 3.25 15.60 4.51
C GLN A 415 3.21 15.57 6.04
N ASP A 416 3.57 16.67 6.69
CA ASP A 416 3.58 16.88 8.16
C ASP A 416 4.34 15.83 9.01
N ASN A 417 4.98 14.84 8.38
CA ASN A 417 5.44 13.63 9.03
C ASN A 417 6.92 13.32 8.72
N SER A 418 7.77 14.35 8.57
CA SER A 418 9.23 14.19 8.47
C SER A 418 9.74 13.43 7.24
N VAL A 419 11.04 13.15 7.24
CA VAL A 419 11.74 12.27 6.31
C VAL A 419 12.06 10.93 6.97
N TRP A 420 11.82 9.85 6.23
CA TRP A 420 11.96 8.48 6.72
C TRP A 420 12.76 7.57 5.79
N ILE A 421 13.39 6.55 6.39
CA ILE A 421 14.10 5.48 5.70
C ILE A 421 13.50 4.15 6.15
N GLY A 422 13.21 3.24 5.21
CA GLY A 422 12.67 1.91 5.50
C GLY A 422 13.40 0.80 4.76
N ASP A 423 13.43 -0.40 5.34
CA ASP A 423 13.94 -1.59 4.65
C ASP A 423 13.00 -2.02 3.51
N SER A 424 13.57 -2.49 2.39
CA SER A 424 12.80 -3.16 1.34
C SER A 424 12.40 -4.60 1.72
N GLN A 425 13.13 -5.23 2.64
CA GLN A 425 12.94 -6.61 3.09
C GLN A 425 13.57 -6.81 4.48
N TYR A 426 12.88 -7.54 5.38
CA TYR A 426 13.43 -7.92 6.69
C TYR A 426 12.85 -9.27 7.16
N PRO A 427 13.59 -10.16 7.84
CA PRO A 427 13.03 -11.42 8.36
C PRO A 427 11.80 -11.18 9.26
N GLY A 428 10.68 -11.83 8.95
CA GLY A 428 9.39 -11.58 9.62
C GLY A 428 8.55 -10.44 9.02
N GLY A 429 9.06 -9.75 8.00
CA GLY A 429 8.39 -8.63 7.31
C GLY A 429 8.86 -7.25 7.78
N ILE A 430 8.44 -6.22 7.07
CA ILE A 430 8.81 -4.82 7.31
C ILE A 430 7.86 -4.24 8.37
N THR A 431 8.20 -4.40 9.64
CA THR A 431 7.43 -3.82 10.76
C THR A 431 7.66 -2.32 10.87
N ASN A 432 6.83 -1.61 11.63
CA ASN A 432 7.03 -0.18 11.91
C ASN A 432 8.41 0.15 12.48
N GLY A 433 9.00 -0.73 13.29
CA GLY A 433 10.35 -0.56 13.85
C GLY A 433 11.49 -0.71 12.82
N ARG A 434 11.17 -1.05 11.57
CA ARG A 434 12.10 -1.06 10.43
C ARG A 434 12.08 0.25 9.63
N TRP A 435 11.42 1.28 10.16
CA TRP A 435 11.40 2.63 9.63
C TRP A 435 12.08 3.60 10.59
N GLU A 436 12.99 4.41 10.07
CA GLU A 436 13.81 5.37 10.83
C GLU A 436 13.45 6.81 10.44
N ASN A 437 13.18 7.67 11.42
CA ASN A 437 12.97 9.11 11.24
C ASN A 437 14.31 9.85 11.29
N ILE A 438 14.61 10.68 10.31
CA ILE A 438 15.95 11.28 10.16
C ILE A 438 15.96 12.80 10.00
N PHE A 439 14.84 13.43 9.61
CA PHE A 439 14.78 14.88 9.42
C PHE A 439 13.34 15.41 9.62
N GLY A 440 13.19 16.64 10.15
CA GLY A 440 11.90 17.20 10.60
C GLY A 440 11.09 17.96 9.54
N GLY A 441 9.90 18.43 9.94
CA GLY A 441 8.98 19.22 9.09
C GLY A 441 8.07 18.39 8.19
N ASP A 442 7.39 19.02 7.24
CA ASP A 442 6.99 18.35 6.00
C ASP A 442 8.28 17.91 5.31
N GLY A 443 8.47 16.60 5.17
CA GLY A 443 9.60 16.07 4.40
C GLY A 443 9.26 16.03 2.92
N PHE A 444 10.23 16.33 2.05
CA PHE A 444 10.06 16.10 0.61
C PHE A 444 11.19 15.26 0.05
N TRP A 445 12.22 15.89 -0.51
CA TRP A 445 13.28 15.17 -1.20
C TRP A 445 14.31 14.62 -0.22
N VAL A 446 14.70 13.37 -0.43
CA VAL A 446 15.78 12.74 0.33
C VAL A 446 16.62 11.87 -0.58
N PHE A 447 17.95 12.02 -0.49
CA PHE A 447 18.90 11.21 -1.25
C PHE A 447 20.03 10.70 -0.36
N PRO A 448 20.42 9.42 -0.48
CA PRO A 448 21.69 8.96 0.09
C PRO A 448 22.85 9.71 -0.55
N ASP A 449 23.85 10.09 0.24
CA ASP A 449 25.06 10.72 -0.27
C ASP A 449 25.92 9.66 -0.98
N PRO A 450 26.11 9.74 -2.31
CA PRO A 450 26.86 8.73 -3.06
C PRO A 450 28.37 8.77 -2.77
N ALA A 451 28.86 9.83 -2.12
CA ALA A 451 30.25 9.94 -1.70
C ALA A 451 30.48 9.43 -0.26
N ASP A 452 29.43 9.34 0.56
CA ASP A 452 29.50 8.91 1.95
C ASP A 452 28.20 8.24 2.41
N ALA A 453 28.19 6.90 2.46
CA ALA A 453 27.00 6.11 2.74
C ALA A 453 26.37 6.34 4.14
N ASN A 454 27.07 7.03 5.05
CA ASN A 454 26.55 7.36 6.37
C ASN A 454 25.67 8.61 6.35
N TYR A 455 25.73 9.42 5.28
CA TYR A 455 25.01 10.67 5.18
C TYR A 455 23.88 10.64 4.15
N VAL A 456 22.89 11.48 4.39
CA VAL A 456 21.80 11.77 3.46
C VAL A 456 21.65 13.28 3.31
N TYR A 457 21.13 13.72 2.17
CA TYR A 457 20.58 15.06 1.99
C TYR A 457 19.07 14.95 2.16
N ALA A 458 18.49 15.74 3.07
CA ALA A 458 17.07 15.72 3.38
C ALA A 458 16.51 17.14 3.34
N GLU A 459 15.41 17.34 2.64
CA GLU A 459 14.72 18.63 2.47
C GLU A 459 13.43 18.68 3.29
N SER A 460 13.11 19.88 3.79
CA SER A 460 11.85 20.24 4.41
C SER A 460 11.36 21.61 3.96
N GLN A 461 10.11 21.94 4.30
CA GLN A 461 9.35 23.01 3.65
C GLN A 461 10.08 24.35 3.52
N GLY A 462 9.88 25.01 2.38
CA GLY A 462 10.47 26.33 2.12
C GLY A 462 11.96 26.29 1.80
N GLY A 463 12.44 25.15 1.29
CA GLY A 463 13.82 24.96 0.85
C GLY A 463 14.83 24.78 1.97
N GLU A 464 14.38 24.41 3.17
CA GLU A 464 15.28 24.00 4.23
C GLU A 464 15.90 22.65 3.85
N ILE A 465 17.22 22.54 3.89
CA ILE A 465 17.94 21.32 3.53
C ILE A 465 19.01 21.04 4.56
N GLY A 466 19.09 19.78 5.00
CA GLY A 466 20.11 19.26 5.90
C GLY A 466 20.94 18.17 5.27
N ARG A 467 22.25 18.15 5.56
CA ARG A 467 23.08 16.95 5.43
C ARG A 467 23.10 16.24 6.78
N VAL A 468 22.52 15.04 6.85
CA VAL A 468 22.24 14.33 8.10
C VAL A 468 23.03 13.04 8.15
N ASN A 469 23.71 12.78 9.27
CA ASN A 469 24.32 11.47 9.53
C ASN A 469 23.24 10.51 10.03
N ARG A 470 23.03 9.39 9.33
CA ARG A 470 21.96 8.43 9.65
C ARG A 470 22.11 7.73 11.01
N PHE A 471 23.33 7.61 11.51
CA PHE A 471 23.62 6.85 12.74
C PHE A 471 23.69 7.75 13.97
N THR A 472 24.28 8.95 13.84
CA THR A 472 24.39 9.90 14.95
C THR A 472 23.23 10.88 15.01
N LEU A 473 22.44 10.98 13.94
CA LEU A 473 21.37 11.96 13.72
C LEU A 473 21.86 13.42 13.76
N GLU A 474 23.17 13.65 13.66
CA GLU A 474 23.74 14.98 13.50
C GLU A 474 23.31 15.56 12.15
N ALA A 475 22.72 16.75 12.18
CA ALA A 475 22.28 17.47 10.98
C ALA A 475 23.02 18.81 10.84
N ARG A 476 23.56 19.06 9.65
CA ARG A 476 24.06 20.38 9.26
C ARG A 476 23.09 20.99 8.25
N LEU A 477 22.49 22.13 8.60
CA LEU A 477 21.68 22.91 7.66
C LEU A 477 22.58 23.54 6.59
N ILE A 478 22.20 23.38 5.34
CA ILE A 478 23.01 23.77 4.17
C ILE A 478 22.21 24.60 3.16
N LYS A 479 21.11 25.26 3.56
CA LYS A 479 20.30 26.10 2.68
C LYS A 479 21.10 27.31 2.16
N PRO A 480 21.10 27.61 0.83
CA PRO A 480 21.70 28.81 0.29
C PRO A 480 21.11 30.09 0.92
N GLN A 481 21.99 31.05 1.26
CA GLN A 481 21.60 32.33 1.85
C GLN A 481 21.78 33.48 0.84
N PRO A 482 20.95 34.53 0.90
CA PRO A 482 21.09 35.68 0.02
C PRO A 482 22.38 36.46 0.31
N ASN A 483 22.99 37.01 -0.74
CA ASN A 483 24.08 37.98 -0.58
C ASN A 483 23.55 39.34 -0.09
N TYR A 484 24.43 40.19 0.42
CA TYR A 484 24.07 41.55 0.83
C TYR A 484 23.40 42.32 -0.32
N GLY A 485 22.22 42.88 -0.07
CA GLY A 485 21.46 43.68 -1.04
C GLY A 485 20.70 42.87 -2.10
N GLU A 486 20.75 41.54 -2.05
CA GLU A 486 20.12 40.69 -3.06
C GLU A 486 18.60 40.56 -2.91
N GLY A 487 18.09 40.80 -1.71
CA GLY A 487 16.69 40.58 -1.36
C GLY A 487 16.41 39.12 -0.98
N LYS A 488 15.12 38.76 -0.95
CA LYS A 488 14.64 37.45 -0.50
C LYS A 488 14.82 36.39 -1.60
N LEU A 489 15.45 35.26 -1.25
CA LEU A 489 15.40 34.05 -2.08
C LEU A 489 14.01 33.41 -1.95
N ARG A 490 13.43 33.00 -3.07
CA ARG A 490 12.09 32.38 -3.13
C ARG A 490 12.27 30.88 -3.34
N PHE A 491 11.85 30.11 -2.36
CA PHE A 491 11.92 28.65 -2.35
C PHE A 491 10.50 28.07 -2.32
N ASN A 492 10.25 27.03 -3.12
CA ASN A 492 8.95 26.38 -3.13
C ASN A 492 8.66 25.72 -1.78
N TRP A 493 7.38 25.50 -1.46
CA TRP A 493 6.97 24.64 -0.35
C TRP A 493 7.62 23.25 -0.45
N ASN A 494 7.64 22.67 -1.65
CA ASN A 494 8.33 21.43 -2.01
C ASN A 494 9.51 21.77 -2.92
N THR A 495 10.65 22.16 -2.33
CA THR A 495 11.79 22.67 -3.10
C THR A 495 12.58 21.52 -3.73
N PRO A 496 12.85 21.55 -5.05
CA PRO A 496 13.61 20.49 -5.69
C PRO A 496 15.08 20.51 -5.29
N ILE A 497 15.59 19.32 -4.97
CA ILE A 497 17.02 19.02 -4.91
C ILE A 497 17.33 17.93 -5.93
N HIS A 498 18.53 17.94 -6.50
CA HIS A 498 18.96 16.94 -7.48
C HIS A 498 20.40 16.53 -7.24
N MET A 499 20.68 15.23 -7.31
CA MET A 499 22.04 14.69 -7.25
C MET A 499 22.59 14.59 -8.67
N SER A 500 23.80 15.09 -8.91
CA SER A 500 24.40 14.98 -10.24
C SER A 500 24.67 13.51 -10.60
N PRO A 501 24.18 13.02 -11.76
CA PRO A 501 24.57 11.70 -12.27
C PRO A 501 25.97 11.69 -12.89
N ASN A 502 26.56 12.87 -13.18
CA ASN A 502 27.84 13.00 -13.88
C ASN A 502 29.00 13.36 -12.94
N GLU A 503 28.72 14.03 -11.81
CA GLU A 503 29.73 14.52 -10.87
C GLU A 503 29.40 14.10 -9.42
N LYS A 504 30.01 13.02 -8.94
CA LYS A 504 29.78 12.50 -7.56
C LYS A 504 30.02 13.60 -6.51
N GLY A 505 29.12 13.69 -5.53
CA GLY A 505 29.17 14.71 -4.47
C GLY A 505 28.59 16.06 -4.86
N THR A 506 28.16 16.23 -6.12
CA THR A 506 27.49 17.46 -6.57
C THR A 506 26.00 17.39 -6.32
N ILE A 507 25.48 18.45 -5.70
CA ILE A 507 24.06 18.62 -5.39
C ILE A 507 23.55 19.94 -5.95
N TYR A 508 22.30 19.95 -6.40
CA TYR A 508 21.57 21.15 -6.82
C TYR A 508 20.40 21.43 -5.89
N ILE A 509 20.04 22.70 -5.75
CA ILE A 509 18.80 23.14 -5.11
C ILE A 509 18.19 24.31 -5.88
N GLY A 510 16.87 24.32 -6.03
CA GLY A 510 16.12 25.32 -6.79
C GLY A 510 15.43 26.37 -5.91
N ALA A 511 15.85 27.63 -6.03
CA ALA A 511 15.06 28.80 -5.59
C ALA A 511 14.32 29.39 -6.81
N GLN A 512 14.27 30.71 -6.96
CA GLN A 512 14.11 31.32 -8.29
C GLN A 512 15.38 31.17 -9.16
N PHE A 513 16.50 30.86 -8.52
CA PHE A 513 17.80 30.57 -9.11
C PHE A 513 18.17 29.12 -8.88
N LEU A 514 18.92 28.53 -9.81
CA LEU A 514 19.56 27.23 -9.62
C LEU A 514 20.90 27.42 -8.90
N PHE A 515 21.06 26.74 -7.77
CA PHE A 515 22.31 26.66 -7.02
C PHE A 515 22.94 25.28 -7.17
N ARG A 516 24.27 25.22 -7.14
CA ARG A 516 25.06 23.98 -7.17
C ARG A 516 26.12 24.00 -6.07
N SER A 517 26.27 22.89 -5.35
CA SER A 517 27.37 22.67 -4.41
C SER A 517 28.17 21.44 -4.81
N ARG A 518 29.48 21.47 -4.58
CA ARG A 518 30.44 20.38 -4.80
C ARG A 518 31.19 19.96 -3.53
N ASP A 519 30.83 20.55 -2.40
CA ASP A 519 31.53 20.42 -1.13
C ASP A 519 30.56 20.05 0.00
N HIS A 520 29.52 19.29 -0.36
CA HIS A 520 28.48 18.80 0.54
C HIS A 520 27.67 19.94 1.21
N GLY A 521 27.37 21.00 0.44
CA GLY A 521 26.58 22.15 0.88
C GLY A 521 27.32 23.15 1.76
N GLN A 522 28.66 23.13 1.79
CA GLN A 522 29.43 24.14 2.53
C GLN A 522 29.45 25.48 1.80
N SER A 523 29.47 25.44 0.47
CA SER A 523 29.32 26.60 -0.39
C SER A 523 28.39 26.29 -1.57
N TRP A 524 27.79 27.35 -2.11
CA TRP A 524 26.83 27.27 -3.22
C TRP A 524 27.20 28.24 -4.33
N ASP A 525 27.44 27.71 -5.52
CA ASP A 525 27.51 28.47 -6.76
C ASP A 525 26.09 28.78 -7.22
N ARG A 526 25.78 30.07 -7.45
CA ARG A 526 24.63 30.40 -8.30
C ARG A 526 25.02 30.21 -9.76
N ILE A 527 24.28 29.35 -10.45
CA ILE A 527 24.59 28.99 -11.84
C ILE A 527 23.51 29.45 -12.84
N SER A 528 22.49 30.17 -12.39
CA SER A 528 21.45 30.70 -13.29
C SER A 528 21.06 32.15 -12.95
N PRO A 529 20.49 32.89 -13.91
CA PRO A 529 19.65 34.05 -13.61
C PRO A 529 18.31 33.60 -13.00
N ASP A 530 17.41 34.53 -12.71
CA ASP A 530 16.04 34.19 -12.29
C ASP A 530 15.36 33.45 -13.46
N LEU A 531 15.05 32.18 -13.25
CA LEU A 531 14.52 31.29 -14.28
C LEU A 531 12.99 31.35 -14.39
N THR A 532 12.35 32.16 -13.55
CA THR A 532 10.90 32.25 -13.38
C THR A 532 10.34 33.43 -14.17
N THR A 533 9.02 33.61 -14.16
CA THR A 533 8.36 34.82 -14.70
C THR A 533 8.61 36.05 -13.83
N ASN A 534 9.02 35.85 -12.57
CA ASN A 534 9.24 36.90 -11.56
C ASN A 534 8.08 37.91 -11.46
N ASP A 535 6.84 37.41 -11.59
CA ASP A 535 5.62 38.22 -11.52
C ASP A 535 5.38 38.73 -10.08
N PRO A 536 5.51 40.04 -9.79
CA PRO A 536 5.35 40.56 -8.44
C PRO A 536 3.93 40.40 -7.89
N GLN A 537 2.91 40.25 -8.75
CA GLN A 537 1.53 40.02 -8.29
C GLN A 537 1.34 38.62 -7.71
N LYS A 538 2.24 37.68 -8.03
CA LYS A 538 2.25 36.32 -7.50
C LYS A 538 3.25 36.15 -6.34
N GLN A 539 3.85 37.23 -5.86
CA GLN A 539 4.84 37.23 -4.77
C GLN A 539 4.30 37.90 -3.49
N LYS A 540 2.97 38.02 -3.37
CA LYS A 540 2.28 38.70 -2.26
C LYS A 540 1.79 37.75 -1.18
N GLN A 541 2.58 36.73 -0.84
CA GLN A 541 2.17 35.71 0.13
C GLN A 541 1.80 36.30 1.51
N GLU A 542 2.40 37.42 1.89
CA GLU A 542 2.15 38.11 3.17
C GLU A 542 0.73 38.71 3.25
N GLU A 543 0.05 38.85 2.11
CA GLU A 543 -1.32 39.33 1.99
C GLU A 543 -2.33 38.17 1.81
N SER A 544 -1.85 36.93 1.71
CA SER A 544 -2.68 35.74 1.47
C SER A 544 -3.51 35.37 2.70
N GLY A 545 -4.75 34.92 2.49
CA GLY A 545 -5.64 34.37 3.52
C GLY A 545 -7.05 34.98 3.51
N GLY A 546 -7.22 36.21 3.01
CA GLY A 546 -8.52 36.89 2.94
C GLY A 546 -8.89 37.57 4.26
N VAL A 547 -9.91 37.08 4.95
CA VAL A 547 -10.38 37.64 6.22
C VAL A 547 -9.35 37.47 7.33
N THR A 548 -8.72 36.30 7.41
CA THR A 548 -7.55 36.04 8.26
C THR A 548 -6.33 35.72 7.41
N VAL A 549 -5.17 36.31 7.73
CA VAL A 549 -3.94 36.12 6.94
C VAL A 549 -3.31 34.75 7.27
N ASP A 550 -2.91 33.99 6.24
CA ASP A 550 -2.15 32.73 6.33
C ASP A 550 -0.90 32.86 5.43
N ASN A 551 0.27 33.01 6.06
CA ASN A 551 1.55 33.08 5.36
C ASN A 551 2.43 31.92 5.84
N SER A 552 2.21 30.77 5.22
CA SER A 552 2.80 29.51 5.63
C SER A 552 3.83 28.98 4.65
N TYR A 553 4.32 29.77 3.69
CA TYR A 553 5.10 29.34 2.51
C TYR A 553 4.34 28.52 1.46
N ALA A 554 3.15 27.98 1.77
CA ALA A 554 2.34 27.20 0.82
C ALA A 554 1.92 27.99 -0.43
N GLU A 555 1.86 29.33 -0.33
CA GLU A 555 1.52 30.26 -1.40
C GLU A 555 2.76 30.93 -2.02
N MET A 556 3.98 30.51 -1.67
CA MET A 556 5.18 30.94 -2.38
C MET A 556 5.11 30.47 -3.83
N HIS A 557 5.38 31.38 -4.76
CA HIS A 557 5.30 31.13 -6.20
C HIS A 557 6.46 31.83 -6.93
N THR A 558 6.60 31.60 -8.23
CA THR A 558 7.74 32.07 -9.05
C THR A 558 9.03 31.46 -8.50
N THR A 559 9.03 30.13 -8.44
CA THR A 559 10.10 29.28 -7.94
C THR A 559 10.35 28.10 -8.88
N ILE A 560 11.58 27.58 -8.86
CA ILE A 560 11.95 26.31 -9.50
C ILE A 560 11.29 25.17 -8.71
N TYR A 561 10.67 24.23 -9.42
CA TYR A 561 9.95 23.09 -8.87
C TYR A 561 10.51 21.73 -9.29
N SER A 562 11.18 21.65 -10.44
CA SER A 562 11.80 20.41 -10.92
C SER A 562 13.16 20.68 -11.54
N ILE A 563 14.12 19.80 -11.28
CA ILE A 563 15.51 19.88 -11.77
C ILE A 563 15.90 18.51 -12.34
N SER A 564 16.47 18.49 -13.53
CA SER A 564 17.03 17.28 -14.13
C SER A 564 18.31 17.58 -14.90
N GLU A 565 19.45 17.13 -14.37
CA GLU A 565 20.70 17.07 -15.13
C GLU A 565 20.68 15.82 -16.02
N SER A 566 21.08 15.96 -17.29
CA SER A 566 21.11 14.82 -18.19
C SER A 566 22.17 13.80 -17.76
N PRO A 567 21.83 12.51 -17.58
CA PRO A 567 22.82 11.46 -17.31
C PRO A 567 23.69 11.12 -18.54
N ARG A 568 23.42 11.75 -19.69
CA ARG A 568 24.20 11.58 -20.92
C ARG A 568 25.14 12.75 -21.19
N ASP A 569 24.93 13.89 -20.53
CA ASP A 569 25.71 15.11 -20.72
C ASP A 569 25.55 16.06 -19.53
N GLY A 570 26.59 16.20 -18.70
CA GLY A 570 26.58 17.12 -17.55
C GLY A 570 26.56 18.61 -17.91
N GLN A 571 26.66 18.96 -19.19
CA GLN A 571 26.44 20.33 -19.66
C GLN A 571 24.95 20.63 -19.88
N THR A 572 24.10 19.61 -19.96
CA THR A 572 22.67 19.72 -20.23
C THR A 572 21.86 19.62 -18.94
N ILE A 573 21.19 20.71 -18.56
CA ILE A 573 20.34 20.77 -17.36
C ILE A 573 18.99 21.37 -17.74
N TRP A 574 17.93 20.67 -17.31
CA TRP A 574 16.54 21.10 -17.42
C TRP A 574 16.01 21.59 -16.09
N VAL A 575 15.21 22.66 -16.14
CA VAL A 575 14.55 23.25 -14.98
C VAL A 575 13.09 23.54 -15.32
N GLY A 576 12.17 23.12 -14.47
CA GLY A 576 10.76 23.46 -14.51
C GLY A 576 10.36 24.38 -13.35
N THR A 577 9.48 25.35 -13.60
CA THR A 577 9.00 26.29 -12.57
C THR A 577 7.49 26.16 -12.29
N ASP A 578 7.07 26.57 -11.10
CA ASP A 578 5.66 26.61 -10.67
C ASP A 578 4.80 27.60 -11.48
N ASP A 579 5.44 28.60 -12.08
CA ASP A 579 4.82 29.60 -12.93
C ASP A 579 4.87 29.28 -14.44
N GLY A 580 5.38 28.10 -14.79
CA GLY A 580 5.25 27.49 -16.11
C GLY A 580 6.33 27.82 -17.13
N ASN A 581 7.53 28.19 -16.68
CA ASN A 581 8.71 28.20 -17.54
C ASN A 581 9.35 26.81 -17.57
N LEU A 582 9.81 26.41 -18.76
CA LEU A 582 10.62 25.22 -18.97
C LEU A 582 11.96 25.66 -19.54
N GLN A 583 12.99 25.60 -18.73
CA GLN A 583 14.30 26.19 -18.99
C GLN A 583 15.33 25.11 -19.30
N LEU A 584 16.21 25.41 -20.24
CA LEU A 584 17.26 24.51 -20.69
C LEU A 584 18.59 25.26 -20.77
N THR A 585 19.64 24.66 -20.22
CA THR A 585 21.03 24.97 -20.55
C THR A 585 21.69 23.76 -21.18
N ARG A 586 22.66 23.99 -22.08
CA ARG A 586 23.47 22.97 -22.76
C ARG A 586 24.96 23.26 -22.70
N ASP A 587 25.35 24.28 -21.96
CA ASP A 587 26.72 24.78 -21.87
C ASP A 587 27.22 24.84 -20.42
N GLY A 588 26.61 24.04 -19.55
CA GLY A 588 26.96 23.98 -18.12
C GLY A 588 26.50 25.24 -17.39
N ALA A 589 25.31 25.72 -17.71
CA ALA A 589 24.64 26.85 -17.09
C ALA A 589 25.28 28.23 -17.38
N LYS A 590 26.03 28.36 -18.48
CA LYS A 590 26.54 29.67 -18.94
C LYS A 590 25.43 30.48 -19.62
N SER A 591 24.51 29.80 -20.32
CA SER A 591 23.31 30.39 -20.90
C SER A 591 22.09 29.50 -20.70
N TRP A 592 20.91 30.13 -20.67
CA TRP A 592 19.62 29.48 -20.42
C TRP A 592 18.61 29.91 -21.49
N THR A 593 17.80 28.95 -21.96
CA THR A 593 16.74 29.17 -22.96
C THR A 593 15.43 28.63 -22.42
N ASN A 594 14.38 29.46 -22.40
CA ASN A 594 13.03 29.01 -22.08
C ASN A 594 12.37 28.42 -23.33
N VAL A 595 12.05 27.13 -23.29
CA VAL A 595 11.51 26.37 -24.43
C VAL A 595 10.01 26.07 -24.31
N VAL A 596 9.33 26.53 -23.25
CA VAL A 596 7.90 26.24 -23.05
C VAL A 596 7.02 26.75 -24.20
N GLY A 597 7.44 27.84 -24.86
CA GLY A 597 6.73 28.40 -26.01
C GLY A 597 6.68 27.48 -27.24
N ASN A 598 7.48 26.42 -27.26
CA ASN A 598 7.51 25.43 -28.35
C ASN A 598 6.52 24.26 -28.13
N ILE A 599 5.81 24.24 -26.99
CA ILE A 599 4.88 23.15 -26.67
C ILE A 599 3.50 23.44 -27.29
N PRO A 600 3.00 22.57 -28.19
CA PRO A 600 1.75 22.83 -28.88
C PRO A 600 0.56 22.75 -27.92
N ASN A 601 -0.35 23.72 -28.02
CA ASN A 601 -1.61 23.76 -27.29
C ASN A 601 -1.52 23.72 -25.76
N LEU A 602 -0.32 23.93 -25.19
CA LEU A 602 -0.16 24.08 -23.75
C LEU A 602 -0.58 25.49 -23.34
N PRO A 603 -1.58 25.67 -22.45
CA PRO A 603 -1.96 27.01 -22.05
C PRO A 603 -0.87 27.64 -21.15
N LYS A 604 -0.81 28.98 -21.16
CA LYS A 604 0.22 29.72 -20.40
C LYS A 604 0.15 29.43 -18.90
N ALA A 605 1.30 29.58 -18.25
CA ALA A 605 1.48 29.38 -16.80
C ALA A 605 1.05 27.99 -16.30
N SER A 606 1.19 26.95 -17.13
CA SER A 606 1.03 25.57 -16.68
C SER A 606 2.22 25.18 -15.83
N TRP A 607 2.00 24.81 -14.57
CA TRP A 607 3.08 24.43 -13.64
C TRP A 607 3.85 23.25 -14.23
N VAL A 608 5.18 23.34 -14.35
CA VAL A 608 6.00 22.19 -14.75
C VAL A 608 6.14 21.24 -13.54
N SER A 609 5.22 20.29 -13.40
CA SER A 609 5.21 19.36 -12.26
C SER A 609 6.41 18.41 -12.29
N TRP A 610 6.89 18.07 -13.49
CA TRP A 610 8.07 17.23 -13.68
C TRP A 610 8.79 17.57 -14.98
N VAL A 611 10.12 17.57 -14.96
CA VAL A 611 10.95 17.47 -16.16
C VAL A 611 12.05 16.42 -15.93
N GLU A 612 12.25 15.55 -16.92
CA GLU A 612 13.26 14.50 -16.86
C GLU A 612 14.00 14.39 -18.19
N ALA A 613 15.32 14.61 -18.14
CA ALA A 613 16.21 14.29 -19.23
C ALA A 613 16.26 12.78 -19.45
N SER A 614 16.29 12.35 -20.72
CA SER A 614 16.27 10.93 -21.03
C SER A 614 17.51 10.21 -20.50
N LEU A 615 17.28 8.97 -20.06
CA LEU A 615 18.33 8.04 -19.70
C LEU A 615 19.12 7.55 -20.91
N TYR A 616 18.75 7.86 -22.16
CA TYR A 616 19.35 7.24 -23.36
C TYR A 616 19.89 8.23 -24.37
N ASP A 617 19.31 9.42 -24.46
CA ASP A 617 19.64 10.40 -25.49
C ASP A 617 19.66 11.82 -24.90
N ALA A 618 20.74 12.57 -25.15
CA ALA A 618 20.92 13.90 -24.57
C ALA A 618 19.92 14.94 -25.10
N GLY A 619 19.37 14.74 -26.31
CA GLY A 619 18.36 15.63 -26.92
C GLY A 619 16.93 15.34 -26.46
N THR A 620 16.72 14.21 -25.80
CA THR A 620 15.40 13.73 -25.39
C THR A 620 15.09 14.12 -23.95
N ALA A 621 13.87 14.58 -23.71
CA ALA A 621 13.34 14.85 -22.38
C ALA A 621 11.82 14.68 -22.36
N TYR A 622 11.28 14.44 -21.17
CA TYR A 622 9.86 14.33 -20.89
C TYR A 622 9.46 15.41 -19.90
N ALA A 623 8.25 15.96 -20.05
CA ALA A 623 7.73 16.95 -19.14
C ALA A 623 6.25 16.70 -18.86
N THR A 624 5.85 16.85 -17.60
CA THR A 624 4.45 16.90 -17.18
C THR A 624 4.10 18.32 -16.77
N PHE A 625 2.86 18.71 -17.06
CA PHE A 625 2.34 20.02 -16.71
C PHE A 625 1.07 19.87 -15.88
N ASP A 626 1.03 20.55 -14.76
CA ASP A 626 -0.09 20.55 -13.85
C ASP A 626 -0.89 21.85 -13.99
N ARG A 627 -2.20 21.70 -14.24
CA ARG A 627 -3.16 22.79 -14.38
C ARG A 627 -4.34 22.67 -13.43
N HIS A 628 -4.29 21.75 -12.45
CA HIS A 628 -5.38 21.58 -11.50
C HIS A 628 -5.65 22.87 -10.71
N THR A 629 -4.60 23.67 -10.48
CA THR A 629 -4.68 25.00 -9.84
C THR A 629 -5.46 26.05 -10.63
N PHE A 630 -5.82 25.74 -11.89
CA PHE A 630 -6.71 26.53 -12.75
C PHE A 630 -8.04 25.81 -13.04
N GLY A 631 -8.30 24.67 -12.38
CA GLY A 631 -9.51 23.85 -12.56
C GLY A 631 -9.46 22.87 -13.74
N ASP A 632 -8.29 22.68 -14.36
CA ASP A 632 -8.08 21.68 -15.41
C ASP A 632 -7.43 20.43 -14.80
N MET A 633 -8.21 19.35 -14.70
CA MET A 633 -7.79 18.08 -14.10
C MET A 633 -7.21 17.09 -15.11
N GLY A 634 -6.98 17.54 -16.36
CA GLY A 634 -6.45 16.71 -17.43
C GLY A 634 -4.95 16.40 -17.28
N PRO A 635 -4.49 15.21 -17.71
CA PRO A 635 -3.06 14.91 -17.80
C PRO A 635 -2.42 15.61 -19.00
N HIS A 636 -1.45 16.49 -18.76
CA HIS A 636 -0.65 17.15 -19.80
C HIS A 636 0.78 16.60 -19.77
N VAL A 637 1.14 15.76 -20.76
CA VAL A 637 2.44 15.06 -20.79
C VAL A 637 3.03 15.13 -22.19
N PHE A 638 4.28 15.57 -22.30
CA PHE A 638 4.96 15.81 -23.56
C PHE A 638 6.36 15.22 -23.61
N LYS A 639 6.81 14.90 -24.82
CA LYS A 639 8.17 14.43 -25.13
C LYS A 639 8.83 15.34 -26.18
N THR A 640 10.10 15.66 -25.98
CA THR A 640 11.00 16.24 -26.98
C THR A 640 12.08 15.23 -27.36
N THR A 641 12.65 15.36 -28.55
CA THR A 641 13.86 14.61 -28.99
C THR A 641 14.95 15.53 -29.58
N ASP A 642 14.77 16.85 -29.52
CA ASP A 642 15.62 17.84 -30.19
C ASP A 642 16.00 19.02 -29.30
N TYR A 643 16.16 18.77 -28.00
CA TYR A 643 16.47 19.78 -26.99
C TYR A 643 15.36 20.83 -26.82
N GLY A 644 14.10 20.40 -26.92
CA GLY A 644 12.91 21.20 -26.64
C GLY A 644 12.53 22.16 -27.77
N LYS A 645 13.09 21.99 -28.98
CA LYS A 645 12.69 22.77 -30.15
C LYS A 645 11.32 22.34 -30.65
N THR A 646 11.00 21.06 -30.53
CA THR A 646 9.67 20.49 -30.83
C THR A 646 9.22 19.54 -29.72
N TRP A 647 7.91 19.53 -29.47
CA TRP A 647 7.28 18.70 -28.45
C TRP A 647 6.08 17.95 -29.01
N THR A 648 5.95 16.69 -28.61
CA THR A 648 4.84 15.81 -28.99
C THR A 648 4.05 15.43 -27.73
N PRO A 649 2.72 15.60 -27.70
CA PRO A 649 1.92 15.07 -26.60
C PRO A 649 1.95 13.54 -26.62
N ILE A 650 2.20 12.94 -25.46
CA ILE A 650 2.23 11.48 -25.30
C ILE A 650 1.08 10.98 -24.41
N VAL A 651 0.16 11.86 -24.05
CA VAL A 651 -1.16 11.51 -23.51
C VAL A 651 -2.18 12.26 -24.37
N VAL A 652 -3.04 11.50 -25.05
CA VAL A 652 -4.09 12.02 -25.94
C VAL A 652 -5.47 11.69 -25.38
N ALA A 653 -6.52 12.37 -25.84
CA ALA A 653 -7.88 12.28 -25.27
C ALA A 653 -8.41 10.83 -25.11
N ASP A 654 -8.09 9.94 -26.06
CA ASP A 654 -8.56 8.54 -26.06
C ASP A 654 -7.60 7.54 -25.39
N SER A 655 -6.53 8.02 -24.75
CA SER A 655 -5.54 7.17 -24.06
C SER A 655 -6.08 6.46 -22.81
N GLY A 656 -7.20 6.93 -22.26
CA GLY A 656 -7.77 6.44 -21.00
C GLY A 656 -7.08 6.95 -19.73
N VAL A 657 -5.92 7.62 -19.84
CA VAL A 657 -5.22 8.23 -18.71
C VAL A 657 -6.08 9.34 -18.10
N ARG A 658 -6.14 9.38 -16.77
CA ARG A 658 -6.99 10.32 -16.02
C ARG A 658 -6.27 10.86 -14.79
N GLY A 659 -6.68 12.06 -14.36
CA GLY A 659 -6.02 12.81 -13.28
C GLY A 659 -4.82 13.59 -13.82
N TYR A 660 -4.54 14.74 -13.21
CA TYR A 660 -3.36 15.53 -13.54
C TYR A 660 -2.09 14.72 -13.23
N ALA A 661 -1.04 14.97 -14.01
CA ALA A 661 0.20 14.20 -13.98
C ALA A 661 1.20 14.79 -12.98
N HIS A 662 1.73 13.92 -12.12
CA HIS A 662 2.73 14.27 -11.11
C HIS A 662 4.16 13.99 -11.56
N VAL A 663 4.39 12.81 -12.15
CA VAL A 663 5.73 12.30 -12.45
C VAL A 663 5.72 11.42 -13.71
N ILE A 664 6.79 11.47 -14.50
CA ILE A 664 7.05 10.52 -15.59
C ILE A 664 8.47 9.99 -15.52
N LYS A 665 8.63 8.67 -15.62
CA LYS A 665 9.92 7.97 -15.55
C LYS A 665 10.13 7.06 -16.75
N GLU A 666 11.36 7.07 -17.28
CA GLU A 666 11.84 6.03 -18.19
C GLU A 666 12.33 4.81 -17.41
N ASP A 667 12.13 3.61 -17.96
CA ASP A 667 12.85 2.44 -17.49
C ASP A 667 14.35 2.58 -17.76
N SER A 668 15.16 2.03 -16.85
CA SER A 668 16.62 2.14 -16.90
C SER A 668 17.31 1.23 -17.93
N LEU A 669 16.61 0.24 -18.50
CA LEU A 669 17.15 -0.67 -19.52
C LEU A 669 16.39 -0.68 -20.86
N VAL A 670 15.13 -0.25 -20.92
CA VAL A 670 14.31 -0.15 -22.15
C VAL A 670 13.77 1.27 -22.37
N PRO A 671 14.22 2.00 -23.41
CA PRO A 671 13.86 3.41 -23.64
C PRO A 671 12.38 3.68 -23.95
N ASN A 672 11.61 2.67 -24.35
CA ASN A 672 10.20 2.84 -24.70
C ASN A 672 9.24 2.50 -23.55
N LEU A 673 9.76 1.94 -22.45
CA LEU A 673 8.98 1.60 -21.28
C LEU A 673 8.90 2.83 -20.36
N LEU A 674 7.70 3.38 -20.21
CA LEU A 674 7.43 4.58 -19.42
C LEU A 674 6.47 4.27 -18.27
N PHE A 675 6.70 4.94 -17.14
CA PHE A 675 5.83 4.94 -15.97
C PHE A 675 5.33 6.35 -15.71
N LEU A 676 4.02 6.52 -15.59
CA LEU A 676 3.36 7.81 -15.36
C LEU A 676 2.54 7.74 -14.07
N GLY A 677 2.90 8.58 -13.10
CA GLY A 677 2.14 8.80 -11.87
C GLY A 677 1.13 9.93 -12.06
N THR A 678 -0.13 9.66 -11.71
CA THR A 678 -1.24 10.62 -11.79
C THR A 678 -1.96 10.71 -10.45
N GLU A 679 -2.84 11.70 -10.31
CA GLU A 679 -3.72 11.82 -9.14
C GLU A 679 -4.58 10.56 -8.87
N PHE A 680 -4.84 9.74 -9.89
CA PHE A 680 -5.69 8.55 -9.79
C PHE A 680 -4.98 7.23 -10.13
N GLY A 681 -3.67 7.17 -9.94
CA GLY A 681 -2.90 5.92 -9.99
C GLY A 681 -1.69 5.93 -10.91
N LEU A 682 -1.15 4.73 -11.11
CA LEU A 682 0.01 4.43 -11.95
C LEU A 682 -0.42 3.97 -13.34
N TRP A 683 0.23 4.50 -14.37
CA TRP A 683 0.04 4.12 -15.77
C TRP A 683 1.36 3.66 -16.38
N ILE A 684 1.30 2.64 -17.23
CA ILE A 684 2.48 2.07 -17.90
C ILE A 684 2.27 2.15 -19.40
N SER A 685 3.32 2.52 -20.13
CA SER A 685 3.38 2.45 -21.59
C SER A 685 4.57 1.61 -22.02
N LEU A 686 4.38 0.75 -23.03
CA LEU A 686 5.44 -0.09 -23.61
C LEU A 686 6.03 0.51 -24.90
N ASP A 687 5.50 1.63 -25.38
CA ASP A 687 5.73 2.14 -26.73
C ASP A 687 5.92 3.66 -26.80
N SER A 688 6.63 4.21 -25.81
CA SER A 688 6.92 5.66 -25.71
C SER A 688 5.66 6.54 -25.57
N GLY A 689 4.62 6.02 -24.91
CA GLY A 689 3.39 6.77 -24.59
C GLY A 689 2.34 6.76 -25.70
N LYS A 690 2.42 5.88 -26.70
CA LYS A 690 1.35 5.77 -27.70
C LYS A 690 0.12 5.07 -27.12
N HIS A 691 0.35 4.04 -26.30
CA HIS A 691 -0.69 3.34 -25.55
C HIS A 691 -0.35 3.28 -24.06
N TRP A 692 -1.36 3.43 -23.23
CA TRP A 692 -1.25 3.41 -21.77
C TRP A 692 -2.19 2.37 -21.17
N ALA A 693 -1.70 1.66 -20.15
CA ALA A 693 -2.49 0.77 -19.32
C ALA A 693 -2.41 1.22 -17.86
N GLN A 694 -3.56 1.38 -17.20
CA GLN A 694 -3.57 1.61 -15.76
C GLN A 694 -3.09 0.34 -15.07
N TYR A 695 -2.11 0.47 -14.17
CA TYR A 695 -1.67 -0.62 -13.33
C TYR A 695 -2.70 -0.89 -12.23
N LYS A 696 -3.23 -2.12 -12.19
CA LYS A 696 -4.16 -2.61 -11.16
C LYS A 696 -3.65 -3.89 -10.52
N GLY A 697 -2.33 -3.93 -10.24
CA GLY A 697 -1.70 -5.02 -9.50
C GLY A 697 -2.47 -5.33 -8.23
N HIS A 698 -2.42 -6.59 -7.77
CA HIS A 698 -3.20 -7.06 -6.62
C HIS A 698 -3.13 -6.06 -5.45
N GLU A 699 -4.29 -5.53 -5.05
CA GLU A 699 -4.48 -4.54 -3.97
C GLU A 699 -3.98 -3.11 -4.20
N PHE A 700 -3.36 -2.78 -5.33
CA PHE A 700 -2.94 -1.40 -5.60
C PHE A 700 -4.15 -0.47 -5.86
N PRO A 701 -4.37 0.59 -5.05
CA PRO A 701 -5.55 1.44 -5.14
C PRO A 701 -5.43 2.55 -6.20
N ASN A 702 -6.55 3.21 -6.54
CA ASN A 702 -6.55 4.43 -7.39
C ASN A 702 -6.06 5.67 -6.61
N VAL A 703 -4.89 5.59 -5.98
CA VAL A 703 -4.27 6.64 -5.17
C VAL A 703 -3.34 7.53 -5.99
N ALA A 704 -3.12 8.76 -5.56
CA ALA A 704 -2.14 9.65 -6.16
C ALA A 704 -0.73 9.04 -6.08
N VAL A 705 -0.06 8.92 -7.23
CA VAL A 705 1.33 8.48 -7.36
C VAL A 705 2.18 9.71 -7.65
N ARG A 706 2.99 10.13 -6.68
CA ARG A 706 3.72 11.40 -6.76
C ARG A 706 5.17 11.26 -7.21
N ASP A 707 5.79 10.11 -6.97
CA ASP A 707 7.15 9.83 -7.44
C ASP A 707 7.38 8.32 -7.61
N ILE A 708 8.36 7.97 -8.44
CA ILE A 708 8.66 6.62 -8.88
C ILE A 708 10.18 6.44 -9.03
N VAL A 709 10.71 5.33 -8.53
CA VAL A 709 12.10 4.92 -8.76
C VAL A 709 12.15 3.53 -9.36
N VAL A 710 12.91 3.38 -10.45
CA VAL A 710 13.28 2.07 -11.00
C VAL A 710 14.63 1.67 -10.39
N HIS A 711 14.62 0.71 -9.46
CA HIS A 711 15.86 0.24 -8.84
C HIS A 711 16.71 -0.49 -9.89
N PRO A 712 17.95 -0.03 -10.19
CA PRO A 712 18.70 -0.51 -11.35
C PRO A 712 19.15 -1.98 -11.24
N ARG A 713 19.58 -2.41 -10.04
CA ARG A 713 20.01 -3.81 -9.81
C ARG A 713 18.83 -4.77 -9.74
N GLU A 714 17.87 -4.50 -8.84
CA GLU A 714 16.74 -5.41 -8.64
C GLU A 714 15.73 -5.41 -9.78
N SER A 715 15.68 -4.33 -10.58
CA SER A 715 14.59 -4.07 -11.52
C SER A 715 13.24 -4.01 -10.79
N ASP A 716 13.20 -3.42 -9.61
CA ASP A 716 11.96 -3.17 -8.88
C ASP A 716 11.44 -1.77 -9.23
N LEU A 717 10.12 -1.61 -9.28
CA LEU A 717 9.48 -0.30 -9.35
C LEU A 717 9.02 0.10 -7.94
N VAL A 718 9.71 1.05 -7.34
CA VAL A 718 9.36 1.64 -6.03
C VAL A 718 8.45 2.85 -6.28
N VAL A 719 7.28 2.85 -5.67
CA VAL A 719 6.19 3.80 -5.96
C VAL A 719 5.83 4.57 -4.69
N ALA A 720 6.04 5.89 -4.71
CA ALA A 720 5.57 6.79 -3.66
C ALA A 720 4.11 7.15 -3.88
N THR A 721 3.24 6.74 -2.96
CA THR A 721 1.85 7.15 -2.97
C THR A 721 1.58 8.21 -1.92
N HIS A 722 0.72 9.17 -2.26
CA HIS A 722 0.29 10.19 -1.32
C HIS A 722 -1.00 9.72 -0.64
N GLY A 723 -0.88 8.85 0.37
CA GLY A 723 -2.01 8.37 1.18
C GLY A 723 -2.08 6.85 1.37
N ARG A 724 -1.18 6.06 0.75
CA ARG A 724 -1.15 4.58 0.89
C ARG A 724 0.27 4.03 1.09
N GLY A 725 1.22 4.87 1.52
CA GLY A 725 2.61 4.47 1.77
C GLY A 725 3.43 4.19 0.50
N ILE A 726 4.52 3.44 0.66
CA ILE A 726 5.37 2.96 -0.42
C ILE A 726 4.90 1.58 -0.89
N TRP A 727 4.87 1.42 -2.20
CA TRP A 727 4.62 0.14 -2.86
C TRP A 727 5.83 -0.29 -3.69
N VAL A 728 6.07 -1.59 -3.76
CA VAL A 728 7.10 -2.18 -4.63
C VAL A 728 6.44 -3.16 -5.60
N VAL A 729 6.66 -2.96 -6.90
CA VAL A 729 6.40 -3.97 -7.94
C VAL A 729 7.72 -4.68 -8.20
N ASP A 730 7.88 -5.87 -7.62
CA ASP A 730 9.13 -6.61 -7.72
C ASP A 730 9.37 -7.10 -9.16
N ASP A 731 10.59 -6.97 -9.66
CA ASP A 731 11.04 -7.49 -10.97
C ASP A 731 10.19 -7.11 -12.21
N ILE A 732 10.29 -5.85 -12.66
CA ILE A 732 9.68 -5.34 -13.89
C ILE A 732 10.36 -5.83 -15.18
N THR A 733 11.35 -6.74 -15.13
CA THR A 733 12.01 -7.26 -16.35
C THR A 733 11.04 -7.90 -17.33
N THR A 734 9.92 -8.39 -16.82
CA THR A 734 8.83 -9.00 -17.60
C THR A 734 8.13 -8.00 -18.51
N LEU A 735 7.93 -6.75 -18.06
CA LEU A 735 7.39 -5.66 -18.88
C LEU A 735 8.32 -5.34 -20.05
N ARG A 736 9.63 -5.37 -19.82
CA ARG A 736 10.67 -5.17 -20.85
C ARG A 736 10.63 -6.21 -21.97
N LYS A 737 9.93 -7.33 -21.77
CA LYS A 737 9.77 -8.42 -22.74
C LYS A 737 8.43 -8.42 -23.47
N LEU A 738 7.46 -7.61 -23.05
CA LEU A 738 6.15 -7.53 -23.71
C LEU A 738 6.24 -6.68 -24.98
N THR A 739 6.53 -7.32 -26.12
CA THR A 739 6.40 -6.69 -27.45
C THR A 739 5.05 -7.05 -28.08
N PRO A 740 4.58 -6.35 -29.13
CA PRO A 740 3.38 -6.76 -29.87
C PRO A 740 3.44 -8.21 -30.36
N GLU A 741 4.61 -8.67 -30.83
CA GLU A 741 4.80 -10.05 -31.28
C GLU A 741 4.69 -11.08 -30.15
N VAL A 742 5.14 -10.72 -28.95
CA VAL A 742 4.98 -11.55 -27.73
C VAL A 742 3.51 -11.56 -27.29
N MET A 743 2.82 -10.42 -27.33
CA MET A 743 1.41 -10.32 -26.96
C MET A 743 0.46 -10.99 -27.96
N ALA A 744 0.87 -11.16 -29.21
CA ALA A 744 0.10 -11.89 -30.21
C ALA A 744 0.12 -13.43 -29.98
N GLN A 745 1.08 -13.94 -29.21
CA GLN A 745 1.16 -15.37 -28.92
C GLN A 745 0.04 -15.82 -27.98
N GLU A 746 -0.38 -17.07 -28.13
CA GLU A 746 -1.44 -17.62 -27.28
C GLU A 746 -0.99 -17.69 -25.81
N ALA A 747 0.24 -18.16 -25.61
CA ALA A 747 0.94 -18.22 -24.35
C ALA A 747 2.46 -18.16 -24.58
N VAL A 748 3.21 -17.54 -23.67
CA VAL A 748 4.66 -17.43 -23.76
C VAL A 748 5.28 -17.21 -22.38
N PHE A 749 6.39 -17.88 -22.09
CA PHE A 749 7.15 -17.60 -20.88
C PHE A 749 7.91 -16.29 -21.02
N LEU A 750 7.82 -15.44 -20.00
CA LEU A 750 8.58 -14.22 -19.92
C LEU A 750 9.81 -14.52 -19.06
N ARG A 751 10.98 -14.67 -19.70
CA ARG A 751 12.22 -14.99 -19.00
C ARG A 751 12.52 -13.93 -17.95
N ALA A 752 12.49 -14.33 -16.69
CA ALA A 752 12.87 -13.51 -15.54
C ALA A 752 14.39 -13.57 -15.30
N LYS A 753 14.88 -12.72 -14.38
CA LYS A 753 16.24 -12.83 -13.82
C LYS A 753 16.43 -14.22 -13.16
N PRO A 754 17.68 -14.72 -13.06
CA PRO A 754 17.95 -15.91 -12.24
C PRO A 754 17.34 -15.76 -10.84
N ALA A 755 16.69 -16.82 -10.35
CA ALA A 755 16.09 -16.81 -9.03
C ALA A 755 17.17 -17.11 -7.98
N GLN A 756 17.34 -16.21 -7.02
CA GLN A 756 18.28 -16.40 -5.93
C GLN A 756 17.61 -17.20 -4.82
N GLN A 757 18.25 -18.26 -4.35
CA GLN A 757 17.88 -18.93 -3.11
C GLN A 757 18.36 -18.09 -1.93
N ARG A 758 17.53 -17.14 -1.47
CA ARG A 758 17.90 -16.22 -0.39
C ARG A 758 18.20 -17.02 0.89
N LEU A 759 19.16 -16.51 1.66
CA LEU A 759 19.59 -17.16 2.90
C LEU A 759 18.39 -17.31 3.87
N PRO A 760 18.17 -18.51 4.45
CA PRO A 760 17.19 -18.65 5.51
C PRO A 760 17.63 -17.80 6.70
N ALA A 761 16.75 -16.92 7.16
CA ALA A 761 17.03 -16.01 8.26
C ALA A 761 15.84 -15.93 9.20
N ASN A 762 16.12 -15.91 10.49
CA ASN A 762 15.12 -15.67 11.53
C ASN A 762 15.29 -14.25 12.08
N GLY A 763 14.17 -13.57 12.28
CA GLY A 763 14.11 -12.25 12.87
C GLY A 763 12.65 -11.83 13.03
N GLY A 764 12.46 -10.57 13.41
CA GLY A 764 11.15 -10.06 13.83
C GLY A 764 10.82 -10.43 15.27
N TRP A 765 9.69 -9.94 15.74
CA TRP A 765 9.21 -10.14 17.11
C TRP A 765 7.68 -10.26 17.12
N ALA A 766 7.13 -10.81 18.20
CA ALA A 766 5.69 -10.91 18.39
C ALA A 766 5.11 -9.55 18.83
N GLU A 767 4.91 -8.64 17.87
CA GLU A 767 4.40 -7.29 18.09
C GLU A 767 2.86 -7.23 18.31
N GLY A 768 2.16 -8.35 18.10
CA GLY A 768 0.70 -8.42 18.14
C GLY A 768 0.03 -7.90 16.86
N SER A 769 -1.30 -8.02 16.78
CA SER A 769 -2.06 -7.71 15.55
C SER A 769 -2.30 -6.22 15.30
N ALA A 770 -2.01 -5.35 16.27
CA ALA A 770 -2.21 -3.90 16.17
C ALA A 770 -1.00 -3.16 15.56
N VAL A 771 -0.10 -3.90 14.93
CA VAL A 771 1.09 -3.38 14.25
C VAL A 771 1.03 -3.75 12.77
N PHE A 772 1.34 -2.79 11.92
CA PHE A 772 1.52 -3.04 10.49
C PHE A 772 2.85 -3.77 10.23
N THR A 773 2.77 -4.79 9.37
CA THR A 773 3.94 -5.50 8.85
C THR A 773 3.81 -5.61 7.33
N GLY A 774 4.66 -4.89 6.61
CA GLY A 774 4.74 -5.00 5.15
C GLY A 774 5.32 -6.36 4.73
N PRO A 775 4.82 -6.98 3.65
CA PRO A 775 5.32 -8.27 3.21
C PRO A 775 6.68 -8.13 2.50
N ASN A 776 7.50 -9.17 2.65
CA ASN A 776 8.73 -9.35 1.88
C ASN A 776 8.42 -9.77 0.43
N PRO A 777 9.38 -9.62 -0.50
CA PRO A 777 9.31 -10.34 -1.76
C PRO A 777 9.25 -11.87 -1.50
N PRO A 778 8.64 -12.67 -2.40
CA PRO A 778 8.54 -14.12 -2.22
C PRO A 778 9.93 -14.79 -2.11
N ASP A 779 10.08 -15.75 -1.20
CA ASP A 779 11.28 -16.62 -1.08
C ASP A 779 11.25 -17.79 -2.10
N ALA A 780 10.50 -17.61 -3.18
CA ALA A 780 10.22 -18.60 -4.21
C ALA A 780 10.76 -18.14 -5.57
N ALA A 781 11.08 -19.09 -6.45
CA ALA A 781 11.37 -18.76 -7.84
C ALA A 781 10.07 -18.37 -8.56
N LEU A 782 10.07 -17.17 -9.16
CA LEU A 782 8.92 -16.65 -9.89
C LEU A 782 8.91 -17.15 -11.34
N ILE A 783 7.99 -18.04 -11.66
CA ILE A 783 7.72 -18.47 -13.03
C ILE A 783 6.72 -17.50 -13.62
N THR A 784 7.19 -16.66 -14.54
CA THR A 784 6.35 -15.64 -15.19
C THR A 784 6.03 -16.03 -16.63
N TYR A 785 4.76 -15.92 -17.02
CA TYR A 785 4.31 -16.10 -18.39
C TYR A 785 3.19 -15.12 -18.73
N TYR A 786 2.98 -14.92 -20.02
CA TYR A 786 1.88 -14.14 -20.58
C TYR A 786 0.89 -15.07 -21.28
N GLN A 787 -0.40 -14.75 -21.20
CA GLN A 787 -1.46 -15.35 -22.01
C GLN A 787 -2.29 -14.26 -22.69
N SER A 788 -2.52 -14.37 -23.99
CA SER A 788 -3.36 -13.39 -24.71
C SER A 788 -4.84 -13.50 -24.35
N LYS A 789 -5.28 -14.65 -23.83
CA LYS A 789 -6.67 -14.94 -23.44
C LYS A 789 -6.73 -15.76 -22.16
N ARG A 790 -7.85 -15.63 -21.43
CA ARG A 790 -8.16 -16.48 -20.28
C ARG A 790 -8.27 -17.94 -20.74
N HIS A 791 -7.63 -18.85 -20.02
CA HIS A 791 -7.79 -20.29 -20.23
C HIS A 791 -9.07 -20.79 -19.55
N ILE A 792 -10.03 -21.28 -20.34
CA ILE A 792 -11.35 -21.71 -19.84
C ILE A 792 -11.58 -23.22 -20.08
N PHE A 793 -10.99 -23.79 -21.13
CA PHE A 793 -11.26 -25.18 -21.56
C PHE A 793 -9.99 -26.00 -21.73
N GLY A 794 -10.03 -27.25 -21.28
CA GLY A 794 -8.90 -28.19 -21.38
C GLY A 794 -7.94 -28.12 -20.19
N LYS A 795 -7.03 -29.09 -20.11
CA LYS A 795 -6.06 -29.17 -19.01
C LYS A 795 -5.05 -28.03 -19.11
N MET A 796 -4.68 -27.47 -17.96
CA MET A 796 -3.53 -26.58 -17.83
C MET A 796 -2.67 -27.07 -16.67
N LYS A 797 -1.37 -27.23 -16.88
CA LYS A 797 -0.41 -27.66 -15.85
C LYS A 797 0.95 -27.01 -16.07
N LEU A 798 1.65 -26.72 -14.98
CA LEU A 798 3.07 -26.36 -14.98
C LEU A 798 3.87 -27.50 -14.35
N GLU A 799 4.88 -27.98 -15.03
CA GLU A 799 5.74 -29.08 -14.59
C GLU A 799 7.19 -28.61 -14.60
N ILE A 800 7.97 -28.99 -13.59
CA ILE A 800 9.37 -28.60 -13.43
C ILE A 800 10.22 -29.84 -13.52
N PHE A 801 11.25 -29.79 -14.38
CA PHE A 801 12.18 -30.89 -14.60
C PHE A 801 13.60 -30.46 -14.24
N ASP A 802 14.37 -31.38 -13.67
CA ASP A 802 15.80 -31.17 -13.41
C ASP A 802 16.64 -31.25 -14.69
N SER A 803 17.96 -31.08 -14.55
CA SER A 803 18.91 -31.16 -15.67
C SER A 803 19.01 -32.56 -16.33
N GLN A 804 18.46 -33.58 -15.69
CA GLN A 804 18.41 -34.97 -16.14
C GLN A 804 17.06 -35.32 -16.78
N GLY A 805 16.11 -34.38 -16.79
CA GLY A 805 14.75 -34.58 -17.32
C GLY A 805 13.79 -35.29 -16.38
N GLN A 806 14.13 -35.43 -15.09
CA GLN A 806 13.23 -35.99 -14.08
C GLN A 806 12.25 -34.93 -13.59
N LEU A 807 10.98 -35.30 -13.43
CA LEU A 807 9.95 -34.43 -12.88
C LEU A 807 10.25 -34.16 -11.40
N VAL A 808 10.44 -32.89 -11.07
CA VAL A 808 10.69 -32.39 -9.71
C VAL A 808 9.39 -31.96 -9.04
N ASP A 809 8.55 -31.20 -9.74
CA ASP A 809 7.32 -30.64 -9.18
C ASP A 809 6.23 -30.37 -10.24
N THR A 810 4.99 -30.26 -9.81
CA THR A 810 3.84 -29.84 -10.63
C THR A 810 3.07 -28.72 -9.92
N LEU A 811 3.00 -27.55 -10.54
CA LEU A 811 2.41 -26.35 -9.96
C LEU A 811 1.06 -26.01 -10.60
N PRO A 812 0.10 -25.45 -9.83
CA PRO A 812 -1.14 -24.95 -10.38
C PRO A 812 -0.88 -23.67 -11.21
N PRO A 813 -1.28 -23.64 -12.49
CA PRO A 813 -1.17 -22.43 -13.29
C PRO A 813 -2.30 -21.44 -12.96
N ASN A 814 -2.04 -20.16 -13.25
CA ASN A 814 -3.04 -19.10 -13.29
C ASN A 814 -3.65 -19.04 -14.71
N SER A 815 -4.97 -19.11 -14.78
CA SER A 815 -5.70 -19.14 -16.05
C SER A 815 -6.07 -17.75 -16.58
N ARG A 816 -5.76 -16.66 -15.87
CA ARG A 816 -6.12 -15.29 -16.26
C ARG A 816 -5.38 -14.85 -17.53
N ARG A 817 -6.01 -13.95 -18.28
CA ARG A 817 -5.36 -13.20 -19.37
C ARG A 817 -4.28 -12.29 -18.79
N GLY A 818 -3.24 -12.02 -19.57
CA GLY A 818 -2.15 -11.11 -19.23
C GLY A 818 -0.95 -11.84 -18.63
N ILE A 819 -0.08 -11.07 -18.00
CA ILE A 819 1.01 -11.60 -17.18
C ILE A 819 0.43 -12.45 -16.04
N SER A 820 1.11 -13.52 -15.68
CA SER A 820 0.86 -14.33 -14.49
C SER A 820 2.17 -14.77 -13.87
N ARG A 821 2.23 -14.72 -12.54
CA ARG A 821 3.33 -15.25 -11.74
C ARG A 821 2.87 -16.46 -10.94
N VAL A 822 3.67 -17.52 -10.99
CA VAL A 822 3.48 -18.73 -10.20
C VAL A 822 4.77 -18.95 -9.41
N GLU A 823 4.63 -19.11 -8.11
CA GLU A 823 5.74 -19.34 -7.18
C GLU A 823 6.11 -20.82 -7.15
N TRP A 824 7.39 -21.10 -7.33
CA TRP A 824 7.97 -22.41 -7.01
C TRP A 824 8.84 -22.28 -5.75
N PRO A 825 8.51 -22.96 -4.64
CA PRO A 825 9.31 -22.91 -3.41
C PRO A 825 10.74 -23.44 -3.54
N MET A 826 11.11 -23.99 -4.71
CA MET A 826 12.42 -24.57 -4.99
C MET A 826 12.75 -25.73 -4.05
N ARG A 827 11.76 -26.55 -3.68
CA ARG A 827 11.90 -27.68 -2.75
C ARG A 827 11.43 -28.97 -3.38
N LEU A 828 12.02 -30.07 -2.95
CA LEU A 828 11.42 -31.39 -3.14
C LEU A 828 10.17 -31.53 -2.25
N LYS A 829 9.37 -32.57 -2.51
CA LYS A 829 8.30 -32.97 -1.59
C LYS A 829 8.86 -33.33 -0.22
N ALA A 830 8.04 -33.20 0.82
CA ALA A 830 8.40 -33.63 2.17
C ALA A 830 8.70 -35.14 2.21
N PRO A 831 9.64 -35.60 3.06
CA PRO A 831 9.89 -37.02 3.25
C PRO A 831 8.64 -37.73 3.77
N HIS A 832 8.49 -39.00 3.39
CA HIS A 832 7.52 -39.87 4.05
C HIS A 832 8.04 -40.20 5.46
N VAL A 833 7.23 -39.92 6.49
CA VAL A 833 7.60 -40.07 7.89
C VAL A 833 6.61 -41.03 8.56
N PRO A 834 7.05 -42.02 9.36
CA PRO A 834 6.12 -42.94 10.00
C PRO A 834 5.20 -42.20 10.99
N PRO A 835 3.91 -42.56 11.07
CA PRO A 835 2.99 -42.03 12.08
C PRO A 835 3.48 -42.34 13.50
N ALA A 836 3.36 -41.36 14.40
CA ALA A 836 3.76 -41.46 15.80
C ALA A 836 2.85 -40.58 16.68
N ALA A 837 2.98 -40.73 18.00
CA ALA A 837 2.27 -39.89 18.96
C ALA A 837 2.74 -38.42 18.98
N THR A 838 3.87 -38.10 18.31
CA THR A 838 4.45 -36.75 18.22
C THR A 838 4.46 -36.25 16.78
N ALA A 839 4.27 -34.95 16.58
CA ALA A 839 4.36 -34.31 15.27
C ALA A 839 5.82 -34.19 14.79
N ALA A 840 6.06 -34.36 13.48
CA ALA A 840 7.37 -34.22 12.85
C ALA A 840 7.48 -32.89 12.10
N PHE A 841 7.38 -31.76 12.82
CA PHE A 841 7.41 -30.42 12.20
C PHE A 841 8.64 -30.19 11.32
N GLU A 842 9.81 -30.64 11.78
CA GLU A 842 11.09 -30.50 11.05
C GLU A 842 11.13 -31.22 9.69
N ALA A 843 10.22 -32.18 9.48
CA ALA A 843 10.14 -32.99 8.26
C ALA A 843 8.86 -32.69 7.44
N ASN A 844 8.20 -31.55 7.69
CA ASN A 844 7.02 -31.11 6.94
C ASN A 844 7.35 -30.53 5.55
N GLN A 845 8.64 -30.39 5.23
CA GLN A 845 9.14 -29.84 3.97
C GLN A 845 10.32 -30.65 3.43
N GLY A 846 10.46 -30.69 2.10
CA GLY A 846 11.63 -31.28 1.45
C GLY A 846 12.84 -30.34 1.47
N PRO A 847 14.04 -30.86 1.20
CA PRO A 847 15.22 -30.01 1.03
C PRO A 847 15.01 -29.06 -0.16
N ARG A 848 15.61 -27.87 -0.08
CA ARG A 848 15.73 -27.02 -1.27
C ARG A 848 16.53 -27.75 -2.35
N VAL A 849 16.10 -27.64 -3.59
CA VAL A 849 16.81 -28.21 -4.73
C VAL A 849 18.14 -27.48 -4.92
N LEU A 850 19.12 -28.13 -5.55
CA LEU A 850 20.42 -27.50 -5.79
C LEU A 850 20.30 -26.33 -6.78
N PRO A 851 21.05 -25.23 -6.58
CA PRO A 851 21.22 -24.21 -7.61
C PRO A 851 21.69 -24.83 -8.93
N GLY A 852 21.13 -24.37 -10.04
CA GLY A 852 21.28 -25.01 -11.35
C GLY A 852 20.20 -24.60 -12.33
N THR A 853 20.16 -25.28 -13.48
CA THR A 853 19.17 -25.02 -14.53
C THR A 853 18.08 -26.09 -14.51
N TYR A 854 16.83 -25.63 -14.48
CA TYR A 854 15.63 -26.45 -14.49
C TYR A 854 14.78 -26.12 -15.72
N THR A 855 14.12 -27.11 -16.30
CA THR A 855 13.16 -26.89 -17.39
C THR A 855 11.76 -26.76 -16.83
N VAL A 856 11.10 -25.64 -17.11
CA VAL A 856 9.67 -25.46 -16.82
C VAL A 856 8.88 -25.77 -18.08
N LYS A 857 7.86 -26.62 -17.97
CA LYS A 857 6.94 -26.98 -19.05
C LYS A 857 5.53 -26.59 -18.68
N MET A 858 4.90 -25.74 -19.48
CA MET A 858 3.46 -25.48 -19.40
C MET A 858 2.75 -26.33 -20.45
N THR A 859 1.78 -27.14 -20.03
CA THR A 859 0.80 -27.73 -20.96
C THR A 859 -0.47 -26.91 -20.89
N ARG A 860 -1.00 -26.47 -22.04
CA ARG A 860 -2.25 -25.71 -22.14
C ARG A 860 -3.09 -26.27 -23.28
N GLY A 861 -4.18 -26.97 -22.93
CA GLY A 861 -4.96 -27.73 -23.91
C GLY A 861 -4.12 -28.87 -24.51
N LYS A 862 -3.82 -28.76 -25.80
CA LYS A 862 -2.95 -29.70 -26.53
C LYS A 862 -1.53 -29.18 -26.74
N GLU A 863 -1.31 -27.89 -26.50
CA GLU A 863 -0.03 -27.22 -26.73
C GLU A 863 0.89 -27.32 -25.52
N THR A 864 2.19 -27.34 -25.78
CA THR A 864 3.22 -27.33 -24.73
C THR A 864 4.24 -26.24 -24.98
N TYR A 865 4.53 -25.48 -23.92
CA TYR A 865 5.49 -24.40 -23.91
C TYR A 865 6.59 -24.75 -22.91
N THR A 866 7.85 -24.41 -23.20
CA THR A 866 8.97 -24.68 -22.30
C THR A 866 9.84 -23.44 -22.11
N THR A 867 10.48 -23.33 -20.95
CA THR A 867 11.52 -22.35 -20.67
C THR A 867 12.55 -22.93 -19.70
N GLN A 868 13.71 -22.28 -19.61
CA GLN A 868 14.73 -22.59 -18.60
C GLN A 868 14.58 -21.62 -17.42
N LEU A 869 14.62 -22.16 -16.21
CA LEU A 869 14.68 -21.45 -14.94
C LEU A 869 16.05 -21.71 -14.32
N VAL A 870 16.79 -20.64 -14.04
CA VAL A 870 18.12 -20.72 -13.41
C VAL A 870 17.99 -20.33 -11.95
N LEU A 871 18.47 -21.20 -11.06
CA LEU A 871 18.58 -20.96 -9.63
C LEU A 871 20.03 -20.68 -9.27
N GLU A 872 20.26 -19.64 -8.48
CA GLU A 872 21.58 -19.21 -8.01
C GLU A 872 21.65 -19.15 -6.48
N LEU A 873 22.86 -19.22 -5.94
CA LEU A 873 23.09 -18.93 -4.52
C LEU A 873 22.80 -17.45 -4.23
N ASP A 874 22.39 -17.17 -3.00
CA ASP A 874 22.39 -15.81 -2.48
C ASP A 874 23.80 -15.19 -2.62
N PRO A 875 23.94 -13.99 -3.22
CA PRO A 875 25.24 -13.33 -3.39
C PRO A 875 25.94 -13.01 -2.06
N ARG A 876 25.21 -13.04 -0.93
CA ARG A 876 25.73 -12.82 0.42
C ARG A 876 26.23 -14.10 1.07
N ALA A 877 26.00 -15.27 0.45
CA ALA A 877 26.44 -16.56 0.98
C ALA A 877 27.97 -16.62 1.10
N LYS A 878 28.46 -17.13 2.24
CA LYS A 878 29.89 -17.34 2.50
C LYS A 878 30.34 -18.79 2.27
N PHE A 879 29.43 -19.66 1.84
CA PHE A 879 29.69 -21.06 1.52
C PHE A 879 29.69 -21.29 0.01
N SER A 880 30.38 -22.34 -0.44
CA SER A 880 30.51 -22.67 -1.86
C SER A 880 29.38 -23.57 -2.38
N MET A 881 29.27 -23.70 -3.71
CA MET A 881 28.38 -24.69 -4.33
C MET A 881 28.69 -26.14 -3.93
N GLU A 882 29.95 -26.44 -3.62
CA GLU A 882 30.35 -27.77 -3.13
C GLU A 882 29.84 -28.00 -1.70
N ASP A 883 29.96 -26.98 -0.83
CA ASP A 883 29.39 -27.04 0.52
C ASP A 883 27.87 -27.23 0.47
N ARG A 884 27.19 -26.54 -0.45
CA ARG A 884 25.74 -26.68 -0.69
C ARG A 884 25.37 -28.08 -1.16
N ARG A 885 26.21 -28.72 -1.97
CA ARG A 885 26.04 -30.10 -2.41
C ARG A 885 26.19 -31.08 -1.26
N LEU A 886 27.21 -30.89 -0.40
CA LEU A 886 27.41 -31.70 0.79
C LEU A 886 26.23 -31.61 1.77
N GLU A 887 25.63 -30.42 1.91
CA GLU A 887 24.39 -30.23 2.67
C GLU A 887 23.25 -31.05 2.07
N PHE A 888 23.01 -30.89 0.77
CA PHE A 888 21.91 -31.56 0.09
C PHE A 888 22.04 -33.09 0.18
N ASP A 889 23.26 -33.61 0.00
CA ASP A 889 23.56 -35.03 0.12
C ASP A 889 23.31 -35.55 1.56
N ALA A 890 23.65 -34.76 2.58
CA ALA A 890 23.36 -35.08 3.97
C ALA A 890 21.84 -35.06 4.27
N ALA A 891 21.14 -34.02 3.81
CA ALA A 891 19.69 -33.89 3.92
C ALA A 891 19.00 -35.08 3.24
N MET A 892 19.44 -35.47 2.04
CA MET A 892 18.90 -36.62 1.31
C MET A 892 19.20 -37.97 1.97
N ARG A 893 20.32 -38.11 2.70
CA ARG A 893 20.58 -39.31 3.52
C ARG A 893 19.58 -39.41 4.68
N ALA A 894 19.32 -38.31 5.37
CA ALA A 894 18.32 -38.26 6.44
C ALA A 894 16.87 -38.44 5.89
N TYR A 895 16.55 -37.83 4.76
CA TYR A 895 15.28 -38.00 4.02
C TYR A 895 15.01 -39.48 3.73
N ARG A 896 15.99 -40.18 3.12
CA ARG A 896 15.84 -41.60 2.80
C ARG A 896 15.76 -42.47 4.05
N LEU A 897 16.47 -42.09 5.12
CA LEU A 897 16.39 -42.79 6.40
C LEU A 897 14.98 -42.69 6.99
N LEU A 898 14.31 -41.54 6.92
CA LEU A 898 12.91 -41.40 7.34
C LEU A 898 11.96 -42.30 6.53
N GLY A 899 12.13 -42.34 5.20
CA GLY A 899 11.36 -43.25 4.35
C GLY A 899 11.61 -44.72 4.68
N GLU A 900 12.86 -45.09 5.00
CA GLU A 900 13.19 -46.44 5.46
C GLU A 900 12.52 -46.75 6.81
N MET A 901 12.46 -45.80 7.73
CA MET A 901 11.71 -46.00 8.98
C MET A 901 10.23 -46.23 8.73
N SER A 902 9.60 -45.49 7.80
CA SER A 902 8.21 -45.72 7.42
C SER A 902 7.98 -47.13 6.93
N PHE A 903 8.83 -47.60 6.02
CA PHE A 903 8.77 -48.98 5.54
C PHE A 903 8.87 -49.98 6.68
N GLN A 904 9.85 -49.83 7.59
CA GLN A 904 10.01 -50.76 8.71
C GLN A 904 8.82 -50.71 9.69
N VAL A 905 8.28 -49.52 9.97
CA VAL A 905 7.11 -49.36 10.85
C VAL A 905 5.87 -49.99 10.23
N ASP A 906 5.63 -49.81 8.94
CA ASP A 906 4.47 -50.40 8.25
C ASP A 906 4.58 -51.93 8.16
N ARG A 907 5.79 -52.47 7.97
CA ARG A 907 6.03 -53.92 8.07
C ARG A 907 5.70 -54.45 9.46
N ILE A 908 6.17 -53.75 10.51
CA ILE A 908 5.93 -54.14 11.89
C ILE A 908 4.44 -54.08 12.22
N ASN A 909 3.77 -52.98 11.85
CA ASN A 909 2.32 -52.81 12.02
C ASN A 909 1.54 -53.91 11.30
N GLY A 910 1.86 -54.19 10.04
CA GLY A 910 1.18 -55.22 9.27
C GLY A 910 1.24 -56.61 9.92
N VAL A 911 2.40 -56.99 10.50
CA VAL A 911 2.53 -58.24 11.25
C VAL A 911 1.81 -58.16 12.59
N HIS A 912 1.96 -57.05 13.33
CA HIS A 912 1.27 -56.82 14.61
C HIS A 912 -0.25 -56.96 14.46
N ASP A 913 -0.83 -56.23 13.52
CA ASP A 913 -2.27 -56.18 13.29
C ASP A 913 -2.80 -57.52 12.81
N ALA A 914 -2.06 -58.21 11.94
CA ALA A 914 -2.41 -59.56 11.53
C ALA A 914 -2.36 -60.56 12.70
N LEU A 915 -1.36 -60.48 13.59
CA LEU A 915 -1.29 -61.33 14.79
C LEU A 915 -2.51 -61.09 15.71
N MET A 916 -2.85 -59.83 15.95
CA MET A 916 -4.00 -59.45 16.77
C MET A 916 -5.33 -59.89 16.13
N GLU A 917 -5.51 -59.65 14.83
CA GLU A 917 -6.70 -60.05 14.07
C GLU A 917 -6.87 -61.57 14.11
N ARG A 918 -5.82 -62.35 13.82
CA ARG A 918 -5.89 -63.82 13.88
C ARG A 918 -6.14 -64.31 15.31
N GLY A 919 -5.63 -63.61 16.32
CA GLY A 919 -5.96 -63.79 17.73
C GLY A 919 -7.46 -63.71 18.02
N THR A 920 -8.16 -62.71 17.47
CA THR A 920 -9.62 -62.57 17.67
C THR A 920 -10.45 -63.62 16.93
N LYS A 921 -9.95 -64.13 15.79
CA LYS A 921 -10.63 -65.15 14.98
C LYS A 921 -10.42 -66.58 15.50
N LEU A 922 -9.52 -66.79 16.45
CA LEU A 922 -9.26 -68.08 17.07
C LEU A 922 -10.42 -68.54 17.97
N LYS A 923 -10.92 -69.75 17.73
CA LYS A 923 -11.94 -70.40 18.58
C LYS A 923 -11.35 -71.62 19.28
N GLY A 924 -11.44 -71.66 20.61
CA GLY A 924 -11.12 -72.85 21.41
C GLY A 924 -9.64 -73.18 21.59
N ASP A 925 -8.72 -72.20 21.52
CA ASP A 925 -7.28 -72.41 21.76
C ASP A 925 -6.62 -71.22 22.50
N PRO A 926 -6.82 -71.11 23.83
CA PRO A 926 -6.31 -69.98 24.63
C PRO A 926 -4.78 -69.91 24.67
N ALA A 927 -4.11 -71.07 24.62
CA ALA A 927 -2.65 -71.14 24.68
C ALA A 927 -2.00 -70.57 23.41
N PHE A 928 -2.55 -70.91 22.23
CA PHE A 928 -2.07 -70.32 20.98
C PHE A 928 -2.47 -68.85 20.84
N GLY A 929 -3.67 -68.47 21.29
CA GLY A 929 -4.08 -67.05 21.37
C GLY A 929 -3.12 -66.20 22.20
N LYS A 930 -2.70 -66.70 23.37
CA LYS A 930 -1.68 -66.04 24.21
C LYS A 930 -0.33 -65.91 23.49
N ARG A 931 0.10 -66.96 22.78
CA ARG A 931 1.34 -66.92 21.98
C ARG A 931 1.30 -65.87 20.87
N LEU A 932 0.15 -65.66 20.22
CA LEU A 932 -0.01 -64.58 19.23
C LEU A 932 0.07 -63.20 19.89
N GLN A 933 -0.55 -63.01 21.06
CA GLN A 933 -0.47 -61.77 21.82
C GLN A 933 0.95 -61.46 22.30
N GLU A 934 1.68 -62.46 22.79
CA GLU A 934 3.09 -62.32 23.19
C GLU A 934 3.97 -61.92 22.00
N LEU A 935 3.75 -62.53 20.83
CA LEU A 935 4.47 -62.17 19.62
C LEU A 935 4.10 -60.77 19.12
N ALA A 936 2.83 -60.38 19.20
CA ALA A 936 2.36 -59.03 18.90
C ALA A 936 3.02 -57.99 19.83
N GLY A 937 3.05 -58.25 21.14
CA GLY A 937 3.73 -57.39 22.11
C GLY A 937 5.25 -57.28 21.85
N LYS A 938 5.88 -58.36 21.37
CA LYS A 938 7.29 -58.37 21.01
C LYS A 938 7.60 -57.49 19.80
N VAL A 939 6.77 -57.56 18.74
CA VAL A 939 6.96 -56.69 17.56
C VAL A 939 6.57 -55.23 17.86
N GLU A 940 5.57 -54.99 18.72
CA GLU A 940 5.23 -53.65 19.19
C GLU A 940 6.36 -53.02 20.02
N ALA A 941 7.06 -53.80 20.84
CA ALA A 941 8.24 -53.32 21.56
C ALA A 941 9.38 -52.89 20.61
N MET A 942 9.45 -53.47 19.40
CA MET A 942 10.39 -53.03 18.35
C MET A 942 9.92 -51.73 17.71
N ARG A 943 8.64 -51.61 17.37
CA ARG A 943 8.05 -50.36 16.86
C ARG A 943 8.29 -49.18 17.81
N LYS A 944 8.11 -49.40 19.12
CA LYS A 944 8.38 -48.41 20.18
C LYS A 944 9.83 -47.92 20.25
N LYS A 945 10.78 -48.60 19.62
CA LYS A 945 12.16 -48.11 19.47
C LYS A 945 12.30 -47.12 18.31
N ILE A 946 11.45 -47.23 17.28
CA ILE A 946 11.50 -46.40 16.07
C ILE A 946 10.66 -45.13 16.27
N VAL A 947 9.43 -45.26 16.77
CA VAL A 947 8.45 -44.16 16.88
C VAL A 947 7.97 -43.95 18.31
N ALA A 948 7.72 -42.69 18.66
CA ALA A 948 7.04 -42.34 19.90
C ALA A 948 5.61 -42.92 19.93
N THR A 949 5.23 -43.51 21.06
CA THR A 949 3.89 -44.12 21.26
C THR A 949 3.09 -43.46 22.38
N THR A 950 3.76 -42.68 23.23
CA THR A 950 3.12 -41.89 24.28
C THR A 950 3.10 -40.43 23.87
N GLU A 951 1.91 -39.82 23.94
CA GLU A 951 1.75 -38.39 23.74
C GLU A 951 2.33 -37.63 24.94
N GLY A 952 3.19 -36.66 24.69
CA GLY A 952 3.78 -35.80 25.73
C GLY A 952 3.72 -34.33 25.35
N GLY A 953 2.77 -33.93 24.49
CA GLY A 953 2.76 -32.60 23.89
C GLY A 953 4.00 -32.32 23.03
N ALA A 954 4.14 -31.07 22.55
CA ALA A 954 5.23 -30.68 21.65
C ALA A 954 6.63 -30.68 22.29
N ILE A 955 6.74 -30.77 23.62
CA ILE A 955 7.99 -30.57 24.37
C ILE A 955 8.35 -31.78 25.25
N THR A 956 7.38 -32.52 25.81
CA THR A 956 7.64 -33.60 26.80
C THR A 956 7.39 -35.02 26.26
N GLY A 957 7.45 -35.19 24.94
CA GLY A 957 7.25 -36.48 24.26
C GLY A 957 8.44 -37.44 24.34
N GLU A 958 8.18 -38.71 24.04
CA GLU A 958 9.25 -39.70 23.87
C GLU A 958 10.11 -39.35 22.66
N GLU A 959 11.44 -39.39 22.81
CA GLU A 959 12.35 -39.34 21.68
C GLU A 959 12.78 -40.75 21.26
N ARG A 960 12.46 -41.12 20.02
CA ARG A 960 12.90 -42.36 19.38
C ARG A 960 13.72 -42.05 18.14
N ILE A 961 14.06 -43.08 17.36
CA ILE A 961 14.93 -42.92 16.18
C ILE A 961 14.28 -41.94 15.19
N ARG A 962 12.95 -41.98 15.02
CA ARG A 962 12.19 -41.01 14.21
C ARG A 962 12.43 -39.58 14.67
N GLU A 963 12.12 -39.24 15.92
CA GLU A 963 12.16 -37.86 16.43
C GLU A 963 13.59 -37.28 16.35
N LYS A 964 14.59 -38.10 16.66
CA LYS A 964 16.01 -37.72 16.54
C LYS A 964 16.43 -37.49 15.09
N THR A 965 15.87 -38.26 14.16
CA THR A 965 16.17 -38.11 12.73
C THR A 965 15.46 -36.90 12.15
N THR A 966 14.21 -36.64 12.52
CA THR A 966 13.49 -35.43 12.09
C THR A 966 14.18 -34.18 12.62
N GLN A 967 14.62 -34.18 13.88
CA GLN A 967 15.38 -33.06 14.44
C GLN A 967 16.71 -32.83 13.69
N LEU A 968 17.47 -33.89 13.45
CA LEU A 968 18.73 -33.77 12.70
C LEU A 968 18.50 -33.27 11.27
N TYR A 969 17.45 -33.75 10.61
CA TYR A 969 17.05 -33.32 9.27
C TYR A 969 16.73 -31.82 9.24
N GLY A 970 15.90 -31.32 10.16
CA GLY A 970 15.58 -29.89 10.26
C GLY A 970 16.80 -29.01 10.52
N VAL A 971 17.70 -29.43 11.41
CA VAL A 971 18.94 -28.71 11.69
C VAL A 971 19.83 -28.61 10.44
N ILE A 972 19.90 -29.68 9.63
CA ILE A 972 20.64 -29.66 8.36
C ILE A 972 19.98 -28.64 7.39
N LEU A 973 18.65 -28.68 7.25
CA LEU A 973 17.93 -27.78 6.35
C LEU A 973 18.01 -26.29 6.72
N ASN A 974 18.28 -25.96 7.99
CA ASN A 974 18.34 -24.58 8.47
C ASN A 974 19.66 -23.87 8.15
N TYR A 975 20.70 -24.60 7.71
CA TYR A 975 21.97 -24.02 7.27
C TYR A 975 22.47 -24.70 6.01
N GLU A 976 22.51 -23.94 4.91
CA GLU A 976 22.80 -24.49 3.58
C GLU A 976 24.30 -24.62 3.24
N GLY A 977 25.18 -24.27 4.16
CA GLY A 977 26.60 -24.56 4.04
C GLY A 977 26.94 -25.99 4.46
N ARG A 978 28.24 -26.30 4.47
CA ARG A 978 28.74 -27.65 4.77
C ARG A 978 28.20 -28.15 6.13
N PRO A 979 27.60 -29.35 6.19
CA PRO A 979 27.23 -29.97 7.45
C PRO A 979 28.46 -30.22 8.32
N THR A 980 28.27 -30.10 9.63
CA THR A 980 29.30 -30.46 10.60
C THR A 980 29.59 -31.96 10.56
N ASP A 981 30.83 -32.35 10.87
CA ASP A 981 31.22 -33.76 10.93
C ASP A 981 30.35 -34.56 11.92
N TYR A 982 29.89 -33.92 13.00
CA TYR A 982 28.96 -34.52 13.97
C TYR A 982 27.58 -34.82 13.37
N GLN A 983 27.02 -33.92 12.56
CA GLN A 983 25.74 -34.18 11.88
C GLN A 983 25.87 -35.38 10.94
N ILE A 984 26.94 -35.45 10.15
CA ILE A 984 27.21 -36.58 9.25
C ILE A 984 27.34 -37.89 10.03
N ALA A 985 28.17 -37.91 11.08
CA ALA A 985 28.35 -39.09 11.93
C ALA A 985 27.04 -39.51 12.62
N ARG A 986 26.17 -38.54 12.97
CA ARG A 986 24.88 -38.84 13.61
C ARG A 986 23.89 -39.49 12.65
N ILE A 987 23.87 -39.11 11.37
CA ILE A 987 23.08 -39.82 10.34
C ILE A 987 23.48 -41.30 10.30
N ASP A 988 24.78 -41.59 10.28
CA ASP A 988 25.28 -42.97 10.26
C ASP A 988 24.96 -43.75 11.53
N SER A 989 25.01 -43.10 12.70
CA SER A 989 24.57 -43.69 13.97
C SER A 989 23.08 -44.04 13.94
N LEU A 990 22.22 -43.12 13.51
CA LEU A 990 20.76 -43.32 13.45
C LEU A 990 20.38 -44.42 12.45
N LYS A 991 21.09 -44.49 11.32
CA LYS A 991 20.95 -45.59 10.36
C LYS A 991 21.27 -46.95 11.01
N LYS A 992 22.39 -47.07 11.72
CA LYS A 992 22.76 -48.30 12.44
C LYS A 992 21.77 -48.66 13.54
N GLU A 993 21.24 -47.67 14.25
CA GLU A 993 20.18 -47.87 15.25
C GLU A 993 18.91 -48.47 14.61
N LEU A 994 18.49 -47.96 13.44
CA LEU A 994 17.35 -48.50 12.69
C LEU A 994 17.62 -49.91 12.15
N GLU A 995 18.79 -50.14 11.54
CA GLU A 995 19.20 -51.46 11.01
C GLU A 995 19.19 -52.53 12.10
N LYS A 996 19.58 -52.18 13.34
CA LYS A 996 19.50 -53.09 14.48
C LYS A 996 18.05 -53.49 14.78
N VAL A 997 17.12 -52.55 14.80
CA VAL A 997 15.69 -52.84 15.04
C VAL A 997 15.09 -53.66 13.90
N ALA A 998 15.42 -53.32 12.65
CA ALA A 998 15.00 -54.08 11.47
C ALA A 998 15.50 -55.53 11.51
N GLY A 999 16.78 -55.74 11.88
CA GLY A 999 17.35 -57.07 12.05
C GLY A 999 16.71 -57.89 13.19
N GLU A 1000 16.33 -57.24 14.29
CA GLU A 1000 15.55 -57.88 15.36
C GLU A 1000 14.17 -58.37 14.85
N PHE A 1001 13.50 -57.55 14.04
CA PHE A 1001 12.20 -57.90 13.44
C PHE A 1001 12.33 -59.01 12.38
N ASP A 1002 13.33 -58.93 11.49
CA ASP A 1002 13.58 -59.95 10.47
C ASP A 1002 13.91 -61.31 11.11
N ALA A 1003 14.59 -61.32 12.27
CA ALA A 1003 14.80 -62.54 13.04
C ALA A 1003 13.49 -63.15 13.57
N VAL A 1004 12.53 -62.33 14.00
CA VAL A 1004 11.19 -62.80 14.39
C VAL A 1004 10.44 -63.37 13.20
N VAL A 1005 10.44 -62.65 12.07
CA VAL A 1005 9.80 -63.08 10.82
C VAL A 1005 10.37 -64.40 10.31
N THR A 1006 11.68 -64.59 10.39
CA THR A 1006 12.33 -65.78 9.82
C THR A 1006 12.36 -66.98 10.77
N LYS A 1007 12.45 -66.77 12.08
CA LYS A 1007 12.62 -67.86 13.06
C LYS A 1007 11.33 -68.24 13.79
N GLU A 1008 10.43 -67.29 14.02
CA GLU A 1008 9.25 -67.50 14.87
C GLU A 1008 7.95 -67.54 14.06
N LEU A 1009 7.80 -66.66 13.06
CA LEU A 1009 6.59 -66.56 12.25
C LEU A 1009 6.27 -67.83 11.43
N PRO A 1010 7.23 -68.62 10.89
CA PRO A 1010 6.90 -69.84 10.14
C PRO A 1010 6.21 -70.90 11.01
N ALA A 1011 6.60 -71.02 12.28
CA ALA A 1011 5.94 -71.91 13.22
C ALA A 1011 4.52 -71.43 13.54
N VAL A 1012 4.32 -70.11 13.69
CA VAL A 1012 2.98 -69.52 13.85
C VAL A 1012 2.11 -69.76 12.63
N ASN A 1013 2.63 -69.52 11.42
CA ASN A 1013 1.92 -69.71 10.15
C ASN A 1013 1.54 -71.17 9.89
N LYS A 1014 2.39 -72.11 10.28
CA LYS A 1014 2.06 -73.55 10.24
C LYS A 1014 0.85 -73.86 11.11
N THR A 1015 0.81 -73.33 12.34
CA THR A 1015 -0.33 -73.52 13.25
C THR A 1015 -1.58 -72.78 12.78
N LEU A 1016 -1.46 -71.56 12.24
CA LEU A 1016 -2.58 -70.83 11.65
C LEU A 1016 -3.22 -71.61 10.50
N SER A 1017 -2.39 -72.18 9.61
CA SER A 1017 -2.85 -73.00 8.48
C SER A 1017 -3.61 -74.24 8.96
N GLN A 1018 -3.12 -74.91 10.01
CA GLN A 1018 -3.82 -76.05 10.64
C GLN A 1018 -5.18 -75.64 11.23
N LYS A 1019 -5.31 -74.40 11.68
CA LYS A 1019 -6.56 -73.81 12.20
C LYS A 1019 -7.43 -73.18 11.10
N LYS A 1020 -7.09 -73.40 9.81
CA LYS A 1020 -7.77 -72.82 8.63
C LYS A 1020 -7.82 -71.29 8.64
N LEU A 1021 -6.80 -70.66 9.23
CA LEU A 1021 -6.58 -69.22 9.19
C LEU A 1021 -5.44 -68.90 8.21
N GLU A 1022 -5.54 -67.75 7.55
CA GLU A 1022 -4.51 -67.30 6.60
C GLU A 1022 -3.17 -67.06 7.28
N ALA A 1023 -2.09 -67.41 6.58
CA ALA A 1023 -0.72 -67.14 7.00
C ALA A 1023 -0.43 -65.64 6.99
N ILE A 1024 0.30 -65.17 7.99
CA ILE A 1024 0.75 -63.79 8.12
C ILE A 1024 2.03 -63.64 7.29
N GLN A 1025 2.03 -62.68 6.37
CA GLN A 1025 3.20 -62.33 5.57
C GLN A 1025 3.57 -60.87 5.85
N PRO A 1026 4.84 -60.58 6.18
CA PRO A 1026 5.28 -59.19 6.29
C PRO A 1026 5.21 -58.53 4.91
N MET A 1027 4.91 -57.24 4.89
CA MET A 1027 4.95 -56.45 3.67
C MET A 1027 6.37 -56.47 3.07
N ASP A 1028 6.48 -56.71 1.78
CA ASP A 1028 7.74 -56.58 1.05
C ASP A 1028 7.92 -55.14 0.53
N ARG A 1029 9.17 -54.79 0.19
CA ARG A 1029 9.50 -53.42 -0.23
C ARG A 1029 8.77 -53.01 -1.50
N LYS A 1030 8.61 -53.93 -2.45
CA LYS A 1030 7.96 -53.64 -3.73
C LYS A 1030 6.48 -53.34 -3.53
N ALA A 1031 5.80 -54.11 -2.69
CA ALA A 1031 4.41 -53.90 -2.31
C ALA A 1031 4.24 -52.57 -1.56
N TRP A 1032 5.16 -52.22 -0.67
CA TRP A 1032 5.14 -50.94 0.04
C TRP A 1032 5.36 -49.75 -0.90
N ASP A 1033 6.35 -49.83 -1.80
CA ASP A 1033 6.62 -48.78 -2.78
C ASP A 1033 5.41 -48.57 -3.70
N VAL A 1034 4.73 -49.64 -4.14
CA VAL A 1034 3.50 -49.55 -4.95
C VAL A 1034 2.37 -48.89 -4.15
N ALA A 1035 2.11 -49.35 -2.93
CA ALA A 1035 1.05 -48.83 -2.06
C ALA A 1035 1.23 -47.33 -1.73
N ASN A 1036 2.49 -46.87 -1.69
CA ASN A 1036 2.83 -45.49 -1.40
C ASN A 1036 3.20 -44.66 -2.64
N SER A 1037 3.13 -45.26 -3.84
CA SER A 1037 3.26 -44.55 -5.12
C SER A 1037 1.92 -44.00 -5.65
N ASP A 1038 0.79 -44.64 -5.30
CA ASP A 1038 -0.55 -44.26 -5.77
C ASP A 1038 -1.26 -43.21 -4.89
N SER A 1039 -0.75 -42.94 -3.68
CA SER A 1039 -1.22 -41.83 -2.83
C SER A 1039 -0.82 -40.46 -3.38
N GLU A 1040 0.09 -40.40 -4.35
CA GLU A 1040 0.45 -39.18 -5.10
C GLU A 1040 -0.63 -38.75 -6.11
N GLU A 1041 -1.57 -39.63 -6.47
CA GLU A 1041 -2.71 -39.32 -7.33
C GLU A 1041 -4.01 -39.06 -6.55
N GLY A 1042 -4.18 -39.66 -5.37
CA GLY A 1042 -5.36 -39.51 -4.51
C GLY A 1042 -5.46 -38.20 -3.72
N ALA A 1043 -4.34 -37.48 -3.52
CA ALA A 1043 -4.36 -36.13 -2.94
C ALA A 1043 -4.91 -35.05 -3.90
N ARG A 1044 -5.22 -35.41 -5.16
CA ARG A 1044 -5.74 -34.49 -6.19
C ARG A 1044 -7.19 -34.00 -5.96
N THR A 1045 -7.88 -34.48 -4.93
CA THR A 1045 -9.29 -34.09 -4.66
C THR A 1045 -9.59 -33.64 -3.22
N GLY A 1046 -8.62 -33.60 -2.31
CA GLY A 1046 -8.87 -33.32 -0.88
C GLY A 1046 -8.41 -31.95 -0.34
N GLY A 1047 -7.61 -31.18 -1.09
CA GLY A 1047 -6.95 -29.97 -0.57
C GLY A 1047 -7.76 -28.66 -0.66
N ALA A 1048 -9.00 -28.68 -1.16
CA ALA A 1048 -9.75 -27.46 -1.46
C ALA A 1048 -10.57 -26.88 -0.28
N ALA A 1049 -10.41 -27.38 0.95
CA ALA A 1049 -11.32 -27.02 2.07
C ALA A 1049 -10.66 -26.32 3.28
N LEU A 1050 -9.40 -25.89 3.21
CA LEU A 1050 -8.71 -25.25 4.35
C LEU A 1050 -8.06 -23.88 4.06
N HIS A 1051 -8.38 -23.24 2.93
CA HIS A 1051 -7.98 -21.84 2.65
C HIS A 1051 -9.18 -20.92 2.38
N GLU A 1052 -10.19 -20.99 3.23
CA GLU A 1052 -11.17 -19.91 3.43
C GLU A 1052 -11.36 -19.71 4.93
N ARG A 1053 -10.39 -19.06 5.56
CA ARG A 1053 -10.47 -18.31 6.82
C ARG A 1053 -9.06 -17.77 7.12
N ASP A 1054 -8.72 -16.70 6.43
CA ASP A 1054 -7.99 -15.54 6.95
C ASP A 1054 -8.26 -14.35 6.03
#